data_AF-A0A4U8WFV8-F1
#
_entry.id   AF-A0A4U8WFV8-F1
#
_cell.length_a   1.000
_cell.length_b   1.000
_cell.length_c   1.000
_cell.angle_alpha   90.00
_cell.angle_beta   90.00
_cell.angle_gamma   90.00
#
_symmetry.space_group_name_H-M   'P 1'
#
loop_
_entity.id
_entity.type
_entity.pdbx_description
1 polymer ?
#
loop_
_entity_poly.entity_id
_entity_poly.type
_entity_poly.pdbx_seq_one_letter_code
_entity_poly.pdbx_strand_id
1 'polypeptide(L)'
;MKKIYVIISLLIINCVLGQMISEPKNIQSPISASLGNYGDIPINYYTGRANVEVPLYSTEEGGIKLEIKMNHETGGVRVNEVPGWVGQNWSLMIGGVITRTTNGNSIDEGKTFEYSNPPYAPGFLYNYNVLNNSGWGTKPYLNSLVLNSGSLDLSPDIFSFNFLGNTGKFFLGNDGTWKVSSNSNLKVEINDVDFNKAFNINNYPSSLGGGTNYTRAPTIGKITIIDDNGNKYIFGKTQNAIEYSISSYNNQSKVYIAPNAWYLSEVIDRFSNILYTFEYERGTDQAQLYTGYKSHSRSRDYCYIGGIGASNACGWHTVSNDAIITLGGNIVKPIFLKTITTRKGNIITLNSDEHNALKYSDSDLIIQSNLTHQSQNYQVLDSNGSQIDLGYHTFLTNYFYSLHLPLNNGDPTNINPIYTGVSSYYDKIKKIMDNWKWRKLNSIQIQNPNNGFTKKINFNYNNIPTSRLKLDNILIDNYYKYSFEYYNFDSLPKFCSQAVDHLGYYNGNFYSLNPTNFWTDYYNKRETNFDYVKYGSLTKITYPLGGSTIFEYEPHDYSKYLSNTTRNQFHDQNSPGIIGGLRIKKITNNYSATSKTIKEIIYKKEINGMVSSGILLYKPLYEITNYTGISGCGANFHENIFSINSIVPISNFSGTHIEYSTVFEKLVDENGNDKGYTKFEYHNYEDYPNTIVNTLQESFSIFDPKTDVSFRRGTLKEKSIYNFNGNILQNEKYFYSHDNSQKTRAVHNESFFACPTILPGNLPLQVGLKGTAYEIYFADNNLIRKETKSYTNSGNINEIEELTYVSNGNFGDNFLKTINKVSADLQAYNSTFMYPFDFNQTNDILLLNRREIPILQTIKKKNNIEIENTKIIYGNLMTFNSNGSNNENRLLPNRNQIKTIDNNIIENLIIDKYDKFNNVLKYHTISNVFTRIFYGYNDKHPILKIEGDNLIDETSLTNLVEQLKLNLNNQTNLTSIQNQIKVLLPEHSLTFYTFNSEFGVTSIRLPNGTIETYNYDSLGRLTKVIDQNGKTLKSYSYEIKN
;
A
#
# COMPACT_ATOMS: atom_id res chain seq x y z
N MET A 1 -55.90 -7.69 -58.32
CA MET A 1 -55.74 -6.98 -57.04
C MET A 1 -54.54 -7.59 -56.30
N LYS A 2 -53.38 -6.91 -56.32
CA LYS A 2 -52.16 -7.38 -55.66
C LYS A 2 -51.98 -6.62 -54.35
N LYS A 3 -51.84 -7.36 -53.24
CA LYS A 3 -51.54 -6.81 -51.90
C LYS A 3 -50.03 -6.63 -51.77
N ILE A 4 -49.59 -5.42 -51.40
CA ILE A 4 -48.21 -5.11 -51.01
C ILE A 4 -48.20 -4.94 -49.49
N TYR A 5 -47.39 -5.73 -48.80
CA TYR A 5 -47.07 -5.58 -47.39
C TYR A 5 -45.81 -4.71 -47.28
N VAL A 6 -45.92 -3.56 -46.59
CA VAL A 6 -44.77 -2.73 -46.22
C VAL A 6 -44.38 -3.08 -44.79
N ILE A 7 -43.16 -3.61 -44.65
CA ILE A 7 -42.51 -3.87 -43.37
C ILE A 7 -41.94 -2.53 -42.86
N ILE A 8 -42.45 -2.05 -41.72
CA ILE A 8 -41.89 -0.90 -41.00
C ILE A 8 -40.84 -1.44 -40.05
N SER A 9 -39.56 -1.27 -40.39
CA SER A 9 -38.44 -1.46 -39.47
C SER A 9 -38.19 -0.15 -38.72
N LEU A 10 -38.52 -0.11 -37.43
CA LEU A 10 -38.08 0.93 -36.50
C LEU A 10 -36.62 0.65 -36.12
N LEU A 11 -35.69 1.34 -36.78
CA LEU A 11 -34.28 1.44 -36.41
C LEU A 11 -34.05 2.85 -35.88
N ILE A 12 -33.89 2.98 -34.56
CA ILE A 12 -33.50 4.23 -33.90
C ILE A 12 -32.00 4.09 -33.58
N ILE A 13 -31.16 4.82 -34.31
CA ILE A 13 -29.74 4.99 -34.01
C ILE A 13 -29.51 6.51 -33.84
N ASN A 14 -29.33 6.94 -32.59
CA ASN A 14 -28.92 8.30 -32.23
C ASN A 14 -27.41 8.32 -31.91
N CYS A 15 -26.70 9.39 -32.27
CA CYS A 15 -25.32 9.72 -31.86
C CYS A 15 -25.22 11.24 -31.65
N VAL A 16 -24.57 11.72 -30.57
CA VAL A 16 -24.09 13.11 -30.27
C VAL A 16 -23.30 13.03 -28.95
N LEU A 17 -22.28 13.86 -28.76
CA LEU A 17 -21.30 13.73 -27.68
C LEU A 17 -21.71 14.09 -26.25
N GLY A 18 -21.37 13.19 -25.34
CA GLY A 18 -21.14 13.40 -23.92
C GLY A 18 -19.67 13.18 -23.54
N GLN A 19 -19.32 13.46 -22.29
CA GLN A 19 -18.04 13.01 -21.73
C GLN A 19 -18.23 11.59 -21.18
N MET A 20 -17.26 10.73 -21.50
CA MET A 20 -17.21 9.34 -21.05
C MET A 20 -17.10 9.26 -19.52
N ILE A 21 -17.67 8.20 -18.93
CA ILE A 21 -17.30 7.78 -17.57
C ILE A 21 -15.78 7.71 -17.51
N SER A 22 -15.19 8.50 -16.62
CA SER A 22 -13.74 8.65 -16.49
C SER A 22 -13.07 7.28 -16.39
N GLU A 23 -12.05 7.06 -17.22
CA GLU A 23 -11.15 5.93 -17.05
C GLU A 23 -10.48 5.99 -15.67
N PRO A 24 -10.00 4.86 -15.11
CA PRO A 24 -9.29 4.86 -13.84
C PRO A 24 -8.18 5.92 -13.88
N LYS A 25 -8.28 6.93 -13.01
CA LYS A 25 -7.48 8.14 -13.15
C LYS A 25 -6.01 7.97 -12.77
N ASN A 26 -5.58 6.86 -12.14
CA ASN A 26 -4.16 6.55 -11.86
C ASN A 26 -3.90 5.05 -11.70
N ILE A 27 -3.42 4.41 -12.76
CA ILE A 27 -2.88 3.05 -12.66
C ILE A 27 -1.36 3.12 -12.48
N GLN A 28 -0.86 2.40 -11.48
CA GLN A 28 0.54 2.31 -11.07
C GLN A 28 1.23 1.15 -11.81
N SER A 29 2.57 1.13 -11.88
CA SER A 29 3.28 -0.05 -12.40
C SER A 29 2.97 -1.28 -11.55
N PRO A 30 3.16 -2.50 -12.07
CA PRO A 30 2.96 -3.70 -11.27
C PRO A 30 3.79 -3.70 -9.98
N ILE A 31 4.98 -3.08 -9.99
CA ILE A 31 5.84 -2.95 -8.81
C ILE A 31 5.18 -2.03 -7.77
N SER A 32 4.84 -0.80 -8.15
CA SER A 32 4.18 0.17 -7.27
C SER A 32 2.85 -0.35 -6.73
N ALA A 33 2.00 -0.90 -7.60
CA ALA A 33 0.71 -1.47 -7.23
C ALA A 33 0.88 -2.59 -6.21
N SER A 34 1.83 -3.49 -6.45
CA SER A 34 2.10 -4.60 -5.53
C SER A 34 2.55 -4.13 -4.15
N LEU A 35 3.37 -3.08 -4.07
CA LEU A 35 3.85 -2.52 -2.80
C LEU A 35 2.77 -1.65 -2.12
N GLY A 36 1.88 -1.01 -2.88
CA GLY A 36 0.79 -0.16 -2.41
C GLY A 36 -0.49 -0.89 -1.98
N ASN A 37 -0.68 -2.16 -2.36
CA ASN A 37 -1.86 -2.98 -2.04
C ASN A 37 -2.09 -3.27 -0.53
N TYR A 38 -1.22 -2.81 0.36
CA TYR A 38 -1.22 -3.13 1.80
C TYR A 38 -1.86 -2.03 2.68
N GLY A 39 -2.87 -1.32 2.18
CA GLY A 39 -3.53 -0.21 2.90
C GLY A 39 -5.01 -0.48 3.22
N ASP A 40 -5.44 -0.05 4.41
CA ASP A 40 -6.79 -0.07 5.01
C ASP A 40 -7.37 -1.42 5.49
N ILE A 41 -7.23 -2.52 4.75
CA ILE A 41 -7.75 -3.84 5.18
C ILE A 41 -6.60 -4.86 5.28
N PRO A 42 -6.43 -5.53 6.44
CA PRO A 42 -5.37 -6.54 6.60
C PRO A 42 -5.57 -7.71 5.63
N ILE A 43 -4.47 -8.16 5.00
CA ILE A 43 -4.43 -9.42 4.25
C ILE A 43 -4.52 -10.56 5.26
N ASN A 44 -5.75 -10.99 5.51
CA ASN A 44 -6.06 -12.09 6.40
C ASN A 44 -7.31 -12.82 5.90
N TYR A 45 -7.74 -13.81 6.67
CA TYR A 45 -8.90 -14.61 6.29
C TYR A 45 -10.22 -13.81 6.26
N TYR A 46 -10.32 -12.61 6.87
CA TYR A 46 -11.52 -11.77 6.73
C TYR A 46 -11.83 -11.41 5.26
N THR A 47 -10.82 -11.34 4.40
CA THR A 47 -10.97 -11.12 2.95
C THR A 47 -10.73 -12.39 2.12
N GLY A 48 -10.50 -13.54 2.78
CA GLY A 48 -10.20 -14.81 2.11
C GLY A 48 -8.73 -14.99 1.68
N ARG A 49 -7.85 -14.02 1.94
CA ARG A 49 -6.43 -14.08 1.54
C ARG A 49 -5.56 -14.75 2.61
N ALA A 50 -4.44 -15.34 2.19
CA ALA A 50 -3.38 -15.77 3.11
C ALA A 50 -2.11 -14.94 2.88
N ASN A 51 -1.36 -14.71 3.96
CA ASN A 51 -0.06 -14.06 3.86
C ASN A 51 1.01 -15.12 3.52
N VAL A 52 1.53 -15.08 2.29
CA VAL A 52 2.54 -16.03 1.81
C VAL A 52 3.87 -15.31 1.60
N GLU A 53 4.75 -15.39 2.59
CA GLU A 53 6.04 -14.70 2.60
C GLU A 53 7.23 -15.65 2.49
N VAL A 54 8.24 -15.26 1.70
CA VAL A 54 9.53 -15.95 1.60
C VAL A 54 10.66 -14.98 1.98
N PRO A 55 11.25 -15.08 3.18
CA PRO A 55 12.35 -14.22 3.60
C PRO A 55 13.65 -14.57 2.86
N LEU A 56 14.39 -13.56 2.39
CA LEU A 56 15.63 -13.75 1.62
C LEU A 56 16.87 -13.20 2.36
N TYR A 57 16.74 -12.02 2.97
CA TYR A 57 17.81 -11.36 3.73
C TYR A 57 17.23 -10.30 4.67
N SER A 58 17.96 -9.95 5.73
CA SER A 58 17.63 -8.81 6.59
C SER A 58 18.89 -8.17 7.17
N THR A 59 18.88 -6.86 7.33
CA THR A 59 19.93 -6.09 8.02
C THR A 59 19.30 -5.06 8.94
N GLU A 60 20.06 -4.55 9.92
CA GLU A 60 19.57 -3.55 10.88
C GLU A 60 20.60 -2.45 11.11
N GLU A 61 20.13 -1.21 11.08
CA GLU A 61 20.91 0.02 11.23
C GLU A 61 20.16 0.98 12.15
N GLY A 62 20.79 1.46 13.22
CA GLY A 62 20.17 2.45 14.12
C GLY A 62 18.85 2.01 14.77
N GLY A 63 18.62 0.70 14.96
CA GLY A 63 17.36 0.14 15.45
C GLY A 63 16.27 -0.01 14.39
N ILE A 64 16.57 0.28 13.12
CA ILE A 64 15.64 0.15 11.99
C ILE A 64 16.04 -1.04 11.12
N LYS A 65 15.17 -2.05 11.10
CA LYS A 65 15.35 -3.28 10.32
C LYS A 65 14.94 -3.07 8.86
N LEU A 66 15.82 -3.42 7.93
CA LEU A 66 15.54 -3.53 6.50
C LEU A 66 15.45 -5.02 6.14
N GLU A 67 14.26 -5.48 5.75
CA GLU A 67 14.03 -6.85 5.30
C GLU A 67 13.89 -6.90 3.77
N ILE A 68 14.44 -7.97 3.18
CA ILE A 68 14.24 -8.35 1.78
C ILE A 68 13.47 -9.66 1.78
N LYS A 69 12.21 -9.61 1.35
CA LYS A 69 11.32 -10.77 1.31
C LYS A 69 10.45 -10.76 0.07
N MET A 70 10.02 -11.93 -0.38
CA MET A 70 9.00 -12.08 -1.41
C MET A 70 7.64 -12.22 -0.76
N ASN A 71 6.61 -11.63 -1.35
CA ASN A 71 5.21 -11.89 -1.01
C ASN A 71 4.46 -12.39 -2.25
N HIS A 72 3.52 -13.32 -2.06
CA HIS A 72 2.67 -13.84 -3.12
C HIS A 72 1.19 -13.52 -2.85
N GLU A 73 0.52 -12.90 -3.82
CA GLU A 73 -0.90 -12.57 -3.76
C GLU A 73 -1.79 -13.79 -4.06
N THR A 74 -2.65 -14.16 -3.11
CA THR A 74 -3.45 -15.40 -3.16
C THR A 74 -4.82 -15.27 -3.84
N GLY A 75 -5.21 -14.06 -4.28
CA GLY A 75 -6.54 -13.79 -4.84
C GLY A 75 -6.85 -14.37 -6.23
N GLY A 76 -5.89 -15.02 -6.88
CA GLY A 76 -5.98 -15.48 -8.28
C GLY A 76 -5.34 -14.49 -9.27
N VAL A 77 -5.32 -14.84 -10.56
CA VAL A 77 -4.69 -14.02 -11.62
C VAL A 77 -5.76 -13.36 -12.48
N ARG A 78 -5.74 -12.02 -12.58
CA ARG A 78 -6.64 -11.31 -13.52
C ARG A 78 -6.08 -11.33 -14.94
N VAL A 79 -6.98 -11.38 -15.93
CA VAL A 79 -6.61 -11.49 -17.35
C VAL A 79 -5.78 -10.30 -17.83
N ASN A 80 -6.05 -9.09 -17.36
CA ASN A 80 -5.31 -7.89 -17.77
C ASN A 80 -4.20 -7.48 -16.78
N GLU A 81 -3.94 -8.28 -15.75
CA GLU A 81 -2.88 -8.03 -14.79
C GLU A 81 -1.52 -8.43 -15.38
N VAL A 82 -0.66 -7.44 -15.57
CA VAL A 82 0.69 -7.61 -16.10
C VAL A 82 1.63 -7.99 -14.96
N PRO A 83 2.47 -9.04 -15.12
CA PRO A 83 3.38 -9.46 -14.06
C PRO A 83 4.42 -8.36 -13.75
N GLY A 84 4.81 -8.27 -12.48
CA GLY A 84 5.97 -7.48 -12.07
C GLY A 84 7.29 -8.16 -12.46
N TRP A 85 8.40 -7.48 -12.18
CA TRP A 85 9.74 -7.96 -12.50
C TRP A 85 10.21 -9.23 -11.77
N VAL A 86 9.40 -9.75 -10.85
CA VAL A 86 9.67 -11.01 -10.12
C VAL A 86 8.62 -12.09 -10.41
N GLY A 87 7.82 -11.91 -11.46
CA GLY A 87 6.82 -12.87 -11.92
C GLY A 87 5.38 -12.53 -11.51
N GLN A 88 4.43 -13.24 -12.10
CA GLN A 88 3.00 -13.08 -11.85
C GLN A 88 2.66 -13.29 -10.37
N ASN A 89 1.90 -12.36 -9.79
CA ASN A 89 1.44 -12.33 -8.39
C ASN A 89 2.55 -12.36 -7.32
N TRP A 90 3.82 -12.26 -7.70
CA TRP A 90 4.94 -12.11 -6.77
C TRP A 90 5.38 -10.66 -6.66
N SER A 91 5.73 -10.27 -5.44
CA SER A 91 6.17 -8.92 -5.09
C SER A 91 7.45 -9.00 -4.30
N LEU A 92 8.47 -8.21 -4.66
CA LEU A 92 9.67 -8.05 -3.85
C LEU A 92 9.45 -6.91 -2.85
N MET A 93 9.31 -7.27 -1.57
CA MET A 93 9.20 -6.31 -0.49
C MET A 93 10.59 -5.86 -0.07
N ILE A 94 11.00 -4.68 -0.53
CA ILE A 94 12.27 -4.04 -0.17
C ILE A 94 12.11 -2.51 -0.18
N GLY A 95 12.61 -1.84 0.85
CA GLY A 95 12.47 -0.39 1.00
C GLY A 95 11.04 0.03 1.34
N GLY A 96 10.43 0.85 0.48
CA GLY A 96 9.06 1.31 0.64
C GLY A 96 8.58 2.24 -0.46
N VAL A 97 7.27 2.44 -0.54
CA VAL A 97 6.64 3.30 -1.53
C VAL A 97 5.48 4.09 -0.93
N ILE A 98 5.24 5.29 -1.45
CA ILE A 98 3.99 6.04 -1.33
C ILE A 98 3.33 6.04 -2.70
N THR A 99 2.07 5.63 -2.79
CA THR A 99 1.29 5.60 -4.02
C THR A 99 0.09 6.54 -3.94
N ARG A 100 -0.29 7.17 -5.05
CA ARG A 100 -1.40 8.13 -5.12
C ARG A 100 -2.65 7.52 -5.75
N THR A 101 -3.79 7.86 -5.17
CA THR A 101 -5.10 7.78 -5.78
C THR A 101 -5.65 9.19 -5.94
N THR A 102 -5.62 9.74 -7.16
CA THR A 102 -6.25 11.04 -7.44
C THR A 102 -7.76 10.94 -7.36
N ASN A 103 -8.33 11.83 -6.57
CA ASN A 103 -9.76 12.08 -6.50
C ASN A 103 -10.09 13.38 -7.22
N GLY A 104 -11.37 13.62 -7.51
CA GLY A 104 -11.76 14.88 -8.15
C GLY A 104 -11.32 14.99 -9.62
N ASN A 105 -11.03 16.22 -10.04
CA ASN A 105 -10.85 16.62 -11.44
C ASN A 105 -9.39 16.93 -11.81
N SER A 106 -8.52 17.09 -10.81
CA SER A 106 -7.13 17.46 -10.93
C SER A 106 -6.30 16.77 -9.84
N ILE A 107 -4.99 16.72 -10.01
CA ILE A 107 -4.10 16.46 -8.87
C ILE A 107 -4.17 17.61 -7.86
N ASP A 108 -3.99 17.33 -6.56
CA ASP A 108 -3.96 18.32 -5.47
C ASP A 108 -3.15 19.58 -5.79
N GLU A 109 -1.97 19.44 -6.40
CA GLU A 109 -1.05 20.52 -6.75
C GLU A 109 -1.25 21.06 -8.18
N GLY A 110 -2.35 20.71 -8.82
CA GLY A 110 -2.63 21.05 -10.21
C GLY A 110 -2.72 22.55 -10.43
N LYS A 111 -1.85 23.07 -11.30
CA LYS A 111 -1.79 24.48 -11.72
C LYS A 111 -1.33 24.61 -13.17
N THR A 112 -1.86 25.60 -13.89
CA THR A 112 -1.49 25.93 -15.28
C THR A 112 -0.91 27.34 -15.35
N PHE A 113 0.09 27.57 -16.20
CA PHE A 113 0.84 28.84 -16.25
C PHE A 113 0.43 29.81 -17.37
N GLU A 114 -0.45 29.43 -18.31
CA GLU A 114 -0.54 30.16 -19.60
C GLU A 114 -1.90 30.77 -19.97
N TYR A 115 -2.99 30.43 -19.30
CA TYR A 115 -4.32 30.94 -19.67
C TYR A 115 -4.77 32.21 -18.92
N SER A 116 -4.12 32.56 -17.81
CA SER A 116 -4.57 33.66 -16.96
C SER A 116 -3.42 34.24 -16.13
N ASN A 117 -3.46 35.55 -15.90
CA ASN A 117 -2.66 36.22 -14.87
C ASN A 117 -3.65 36.76 -13.80
N PRO A 118 -3.73 36.15 -12.61
CA PRO A 118 -2.86 35.10 -12.06
C PRO A 118 -3.11 33.70 -12.65
N PRO A 119 -2.15 32.76 -12.52
CA PRO A 119 -2.25 31.43 -13.12
C PRO A 119 -3.41 30.61 -12.53
N TYR A 120 -4.16 29.91 -13.38
CA TYR A 120 -5.29 29.08 -12.95
C TYR A 120 -4.81 27.84 -12.19
N ALA A 121 -5.26 27.71 -10.94
CA ALA A 121 -4.80 26.71 -9.97
C ALA A 121 -6.00 25.89 -9.43
N PRO A 122 -6.49 24.90 -10.20
CA PRO A 122 -7.68 24.13 -9.82
C PRO A 122 -7.44 23.14 -8.68
N GLY A 123 -6.20 22.73 -8.41
CA GLY A 123 -5.92 21.67 -7.44
C GLY A 123 -6.37 21.99 -6.00
N PHE A 124 -6.67 20.94 -5.23
CA PHE A 124 -7.17 21.04 -3.85
C PHE A 124 -6.20 21.80 -2.92
N LEU A 125 -4.88 21.69 -3.14
CA LEU A 125 -3.84 22.40 -2.37
C LEU A 125 -4.04 23.92 -2.36
N TYR A 126 -4.68 24.47 -3.39
CA TYR A 126 -4.93 25.91 -3.52
C TYR A 126 -6.36 26.33 -3.14
N ASN A 127 -7.27 25.36 -2.98
CA ASN A 127 -8.71 25.61 -2.82
C ASN A 127 -9.34 24.93 -1.60
N TYR A 128 -8.54 24.26 -0.75
CA TYR A 128 -8.99 23.54 0.44
C TYR A 128 -9.90 24.38 1.37
N ASN A 129 -9.62 25.68 1.46
CA ASN A 129 -10.30 26.60 2.36
C ASN A 129 -11.76 26.89 1.96
N VAL A 130 -12.15 26.61 0.72
CA VAL A 130 -13.53 26.71 0.23
C VAL A 130 -14.46 25.87 1.10
N LEU A 131 -13.99 24.74 1.63
CA LEU A 131 -14.79 23.83 2.45
C LEU A 131 -14.88 24.23 3.94
N ASN A 132 -14.27 25.35 4.35
CA ASN A 132 -14.36 25.86 5.74
C ASN A 132 -15.69 26.55 6.05
N ASN A 133 -16.60 26.66 5.08
CA ASN A 133 -17.96 27.14 5.29
C ASN A 133 -18.74 26.22 6.26
N SER A 134 -19.53 26.78 7.17
CA SER A 134 -20.36 25.99 8.10
C SER A 134 -21.47 25.19 7.39
N GLY A 135 -21.94 25.67 6.23
CA GLY A 135 -22.93 25.04 5.36
C GLY A 135 -22.35 24.24 4.18
N TRP A 136 -21.07 23.85 4.25
CA TRP A 136 -20.33 23.20 3.14
C TRP A 136 -21.04 21.99 2.50
N GLY A 137 -21.79 21.22 3.30
CA GLY A 137 -22.52 20.03 2.85
C GLY A 137 -24.00 20.27 2.54
N THR A 138 -24.48 21.52 2.52
CA THR A 138 -25.90 21.81 2.23
C THR A 138 -26.16 21.83 0.72
N LYS A 139 -27.32 21.35 0.26
CA LYS A 139 -27.68 21.38 -1.17
C LYS A 139 -27.56 22.78 -1.80
N PRO A 140 -28.02 23.89 -1.17
CA PRO A 140 -27.86 25.22 -1.75
C PRO A 140 -26.40 25.62 -1.97
N TYR A 141 -25.52 25.29 -1.01
CA TYR A 141 -24.11 25.60 -1.10
C TYR A 141 -23.40 24.72 -2.12
N LEU A 142 -23.71 23.42 -2.18
CA LEU A 142 -23.21 22.55 -3.24
C LEU A 142 -23.61 23.10 -4.62
N ASN A 143 -24.84 23.59 -4.77
CA ASN A 143 -25.34 24.08 -6.05
C ASN A 143 -24.58 25.34 -6.48
N SER A 144 -24.35 26.26 -5.55
CA SER A 144 -23.54 27.44 -5.81
C SER A 144 -22.07 27.10 -6.07
N LEU A 145 -21.51 26.09 -5.39
CA LEU A 145 -20.14 25.61 -5.63
C LEU A 145 -19.99 25.03 -7.03
N VAL A 146 -20.85 24.12 -7.47
CA VAL A 146 -20.72 23.50 -8.79
C VAL A 146 -20.94 24.54 -9.91
N LEU A 147 -21.85 25.50 -9.73
CA LEU A 147 -22.09 26.56 -10.70
C LEU A 147 -20.93 27.55 -10.84
N ASN A 148 -20.34 27.98 -9.72
CA ASN A 148 -19.32 29.04 -9.74
C ASN A 148 -17.88 28.49 -9.78
N SER A 149 -17.70 27.26 -9.31
CA SER A 149 -16.40 26.64 -9.06
C SER A 149 -16.32 25.19 -9.57
N GLY A 150 -17.19 24.79 -10.51
CA GLY A 150 -17.27 23.43 -11.04
C GLY A 150 -15.97 22.90 -11.68
N SER A 151 -15.00 23.76 -11.93
CA SER A 151 -13.68 23.43 -12.47
C SER A 151 -12.58 23.30 -11.40
N LEU A 152 -12.83 23.72 -10.16
CA LEU A 152 -11.93 23.50 -9.04
C LEU A 152 -12.00 22.04 -8.57
N ASP A 153 -10.88 21.56 -8.05
CA ASP A 153 -10.83 20.32 -7.30
C ASP A 153 -11.11 20.56 -5.81
N LEU A 154 -12.17 19.94 -5.33
CA LEU A 154 -12.61 20.00 -3.93
C LEU A 154 -12.54 18.61 -3.25
N SER A 155 -11.90 17.63 -3.91
CA SER A 155 -11.70 16.27 -3.40
C SER A 155 -10.20 16.01 -3.20
N PRO A 156 -9.71 15.89 -1.95
CA PRO A 156 -8.29 15.67 -1.73
C PRO A 156 -7.84 14.29 -2.24
N ASP A 157 -6.62 14.23 -2.74
CA ASP A 157 -5.99 12.99 -3.14
C ASP A 157 -5.59 12.15 -1.93
N ILE A 158 -5.66 10.82 -2.08
CA ILE A 158 -5.24 9.87 -1.06
C ILE A 158 -3.86 9.32 -1.42
N PHE A 159 -2.91 9.45 -0.50
CA PHE A 159 -1.57 8.90 -0.61
C PHE A 159 -1.44 7.70 0.33
N SER A 160 -1.38 6.48 -0.20
CA SER A 160 -1.19 5.26 0.58
C SER A 160 0.30 4.92 0.68
N PHE A 161 0.78 4.49 1.83
CA PHE A 161 2.19 4.15 2.03
C PHE A 161 2.38 2.75 2.62
N ASN A 162 3.50 2.14 2.25
CA ASN A 162 3.99 0.89 2.82
C ASN A 162 5.52 0.93 2.83
N PHE A 163 6.13 0.93 4.02
CA PHE A 163 7.57 0.94 4.18
C PHE A 163 7.97 0.38 5.54
N LEU A 164 9.00 -0.47 5.58
CA LEU A 164 9.67 -0.90 6.83
C LEU A 164 8.72 -1.27 8.00
N GLY A 165 7.58 -1.92 7.70
CA GLY A 165 6.57 -2.33 8.69
C GLY A 165 5.48 -1.30 9.00
N ASN A 166 5.57 -0.08 8.45
CA ASN A 166 4.55 0.96 8.56
C ASN A 166 3.64 0.96 7.33
N THR A 167 2.34 0.98 7.56
CA THR A 167 1.29 1.04 6.52
C THR A 167 0.21 2.03 6.92
N GLY A 168 -0.33 2.75 5.94
CA GLY A 168 -1.41 3.71 6.18
C GLY A 168 -1.64 4.61 4.99
N LYS A 169 -2.33 5.71 5.21
CA LYS A 169 -2.59 6.74 4.19
C LYS A 169 -2.49 8.14 4.76
N PHE A 170 -2.27 9.12 3.90
CA PHE A 170 -2.38 10.53 4.25
C PHE A 170 -3.03 11.33 3.13
N PHE A 171 -3.55 12.50 3.47
CA PHE A 171 -4.26 13.40 2.55
C PHE A 171 -4.26 14.82 3.10
N LEU A 172 -4.48 15.82 2.24
CA LEU A 172 -4.59 17.21 2.67
C LEU A 172 -5.97 17.49 3.29
N GLY A 173 -6.00 18.13 4.45
CA GLY A 173 -7.25 18.53 5.09
C GLY A 173 -7.77 19.88 4.57
N ASN A 174 -9.07 20.12 4.75
CA ASN A 174 -9.72 21.42 4.52
C ASN A 174 -9.18 22.57 5.40
N ASP A 175 -8.30 22.29 6.35
CA ASP A 175 -7.54 23.28 7.12
C ASP A 175 -6.14 23.58 6.56
N GLY A 176 -5.77 22.95 5.43
CA GLY A 176 -4.48 23.14 4.76
C GLY A 176 -3.34 22.31 5.37
N THR A 177 -3.65 21.32 6.20
CA THR A 177 -2.64 20.47 6.86
C THR A 177 -2.75 19.00 6.46
N TRP A 178 -1.62 18.32 6.37
CA TRP A 178 -1.55 16.90 6.01
C TRP A 178 -2.02 16.01 7.17
N LYS A 179 -3.06 15.21 6.92
CA LYS A 179 -3.66 14.26 7.88
C LYS A 179 -3.12 12.86 7.65
N VAL A 180 -2.85 12.09 8.70
CA VAL A 180 -2.32 10.74 8.59
C VAL A 180 -3.27 9.74 9.26
N SER A 181 -3.58 8.65 8.56
CA SER A 181 -4.35 7.53 9.10
C SER A 181 -3.47 6.29 9.08
N SER A 182 -3.06 5.83 10.26
CA SER A 182 -2.09 4.76 10.46
C SER A 182 -2.21 4.19 11.88
N ASN A 183 -1.83 2.94 12.07
CA ASN A 183 -1.67 2.35 13.41
C ASN A 183 -0.40 2.85 14.12
N SER A 184 0.57 3.37 13.36
CA SER A 184 1.77 4.02 13.88
C SER A 184 1.57 5.54 13.95
N ASN A 185 2.12 6.18 14.99
CA ASN A 185 2.11 7.64 15.15
C ASN A 185 3.10 8.29 14.17
N LEU A 186 2.58 8.80 13.04
CA LEU A 186 3.39 9.31 11.93
C LEU A 186 2.99 10.75 11.56
N LYS A 187 3.99 11.57 11.20
CA LYS A 187 3.79 12.92 10.67
C LYS A 187 4.27 13.00 9.22
N VAL A 188 3.53 13.70 8.37
CA VAL A 188 3.90 13.99 6.98
C VAL A 188 4.30 15.46 6.84
N GLU A 189 5.40 15.71 6.13
CA GLU A 189 5.88 17.04 5.76
C GLU A 189 6.18 17.12 4.26
N ILE A 190 5.58 18.11 3.59
CA ILE A 190 5.80 18.46 2.18
C ILE A 190 5.89 19.99 2.13
N ASN A 191 7.05 20.53 1.75
CA ASN A 191 7.31 21.97 1.71
C ASN A 191 7.33 22.50 0.26
N ASP A 192 7.23 23.81 0.05
CA ASP A 192 7.26 24.41 -1.30
C ASP A 192 8.53 24.05 -2.10
N VAL A 193 9.68 23.95 -1.43
CA VAL A 193 10.97 23.54 -2.03
C VAL A 193 10.99 22.08 -2.49
N ASP A 194 10.02 21.27 -2.05
CA ASP A 194 9.91 19.86 -2.38
C ASP A 194 9.13 19.61 -3.69
N PHE A 195 8.60 20.66 -4.32
CA PHE A 195 7.92 20.58 -5.62
C PHE A 195 8.92 20.69 -6.77
N ASN A 196 8.88 19.73 -7.70
CA ASN A 196 9.80 19.64 -8.82
C ASN A 196 9.04 19.46 -10.14
N LYS A 197 9.58 20.02 -11.23
CA LYS A 197 9.08 19.71 -12.57
C LYS A 197 9.46 18.28 -12.94
N ALA A 198 8.51 17.52 -13.47
CA ALA A 198 8.80 16.20 -13.99
C ALA A 198 9.72 16.27 -15.22
N PHE A 199 10.53 15.23 -15.41
CA PHE A 199 11.52 15.13 -16.49
C PHE A 199 10.88 15.18 -17.90
N ASN A 200 11.62 15.71 -18.88
CA ASN A 200 11.25 15.75 -20.30
C ASN A 200 9.88 16.41 -20.63
N ILE A 201 9.37 17.28 -19.77
CA ILE A 201 8.19 18.09 -20.08
C ILE A 201 8.63 19.42 -20.67
N ASN A 202 9.05 19.40 -21.94
CA ASN A 202 9.10 20.63 -22.73
C ASN A 202 7.76 20.84 -23.43
N ASN A 203 7.43 22.13 -23.58
CA ASN A 203 6.15 22.68 -23.99
C ASN A 203 5.47 21.90 -25.13
N TYR A 204 4.20 21.54 -24.93
CA TYR A 204 3.39 20.98 -26.01
C TYR A 204 2.93 22.11 -26.94
N PRO A 205 3.19 22.05 -28.27
CA PRO A 205 2.58 22.97 -29.20
C PRO A 205 1.08 22.72 -29.24
N SER A 206 0.27 23.74 -28.96
CA SER A 206 -1.19 23.64 -29.07
C SER A 206 -1.57 23.14 -30.47
N SER A 207 -2.46 22.15 -30.55
CA SER A 207 -2.95 21.58 -31.81
C SER A 207 -3.83 22.54 -32.63
N LEU A 208 -3.90 23.82 -32.22
CA LEU A 208 -4.75 24.87 -32.78
C LEU A 208 -3.88 25.99 -33.38
N GLY A 209 -2.88 25.66 -34.19
CA GLY A 209 -2.23 26.62 -35.11
C GLY A 209 -1.79 27.97 -34.51
N GLY A 210 -1.51 28.02 -33.21
CA GLY A 210 -1.36 29.27 -32.47
C GLY A 210 -0.46 29.08 -31.27
N GLY A 211 0.84 28.95 -31.54
CA GLY A 211 2.01 29.38 -30.75
C GLY A 211 2.07 29.33 -29.21
N THR A 212 1.12 28.75 -28.47
CA THR A 212 1.17 28.68 -27.00
C THR A 212 1.66 27.32 -26.53
N ASN A 213 2.42 27.33 -25.45
CA ASN A 213 3.52 26.42 -25.19
C ASN A 213 3.34 25.82 -23.79
N TYR A 214 2.24 25.11 -23.54
CA TYR A 214 1.78 24.74 -22.17
C TYR A 214 2.91 24.35 -21.21
N THR A 215 3.29 25.27 -20.32
CA THR A 215 4.21 25.01 -19.21
C THR A 215 3.46 24.33 -18.06
N ARG A 216 3.77 23.05 -17.82
CA ARG A 216 3.21 22.31 -16.67
C ARG A 216 3.87 22.73 -15.36
N ALA A 217 3.08 22.82 -14.30
CA ALA A 217 3.54 23.23 -12.98
C ALA A 217 4.42 22.17 -12.30
N PRO A 218 5.30 22.59 -11.36
CA PRO A 218 5.98 21.67 -10.45
C PRO A 218 4.96 20.79 -9.72
N THR A 219 5.27 19.49 -9.61
CA THR A 219 4.47 18.50 -8.87
C THR A 219 5.19 18.10 -7.59
N ILE A 220 4.54 17.37 -6.67
CA ILE A 220 5.19 16.90 -5.45
C ILE A 220 6.42 16.03 -5.81
N GLY A 221 7.60 16.44 -5.37
CA GLY A 221 8.88 15.81 -5.68
C GLY A 221 9.55 15.10 -4.49
N LYS A 222 9.26 15.52 -3.26
CA LYS A 222 9.76 14.89 -2.03
C LYS A 222 8.67 14.85 -0.98
N ILE A 223 8.56 13.72 -0.28
CA ILE A 223 7.66 13.53 0.85
C ILE A 223 8.50 13.04 2.02
N THR A 224 8.36 13.69 3.18
CA THR A 224 9.05 13.27 4.42
C THR A 224 8.03 12.71 5.39
N ILE A 225 8.20 11.46 5.80
CA ILE A 225 7.46 10.85 6.90
C ILE A 225 8.37 10.82 8.14
N ILE A 226 7.84 11.19 9.30
CA ILE A 226 8.57 11.22 10.57
C ILE A 226 7.83 10.34 11.59
N ASP A 227 8.52 9.39 12.21
CA ASP A 227 7.96 8.55 13.28
C ASP A 227 8.06 9.19 14.67
N ASP A 228 7.46 8.57 15.68
CA ASP A 228 7.42 9.06 17.06
C ASP A 228 8.72 8.79 17.83
N ASN A 229 9.72 8.23 17.14
CA ASN A 229 11.10 8.15 17.61
C ASN A 229 11.99 9.25 16.99
N GLY A 230 11.45 10.11 16.13
CA GLY A 230 12.16 11.19 15.45
C GLY A 230 12.92 10.76 14.19
N ASN A 231 12.79 9.51 13.75
CA ASN A 231 13.41 9.04 12.51
C ASN A 231 12.64 9.58 11.30
N LYS A 232 13.36 9.83 10.20
CA LYS A 232 12.82 10.40 8.96
C LYS A 232 12.96 9.42 7.81
N TYR A 233 11.88 9.28 7.05
CA TYR A 233 11.79 8.44 5.85
C TYR A 233 11.50 9.37 4.67
N ILE A 234 12.46 9.48 3.75
CA ILE A 234 12.41 10.42 2.63
C ILE A 234 12.02 9.66 1.37
N PHE A 235 10.89 10.02 0.77
CA PHE A 235 10.40 9.44 -0.48
C PHE A 235 10.55 10.43 -1.63
N GLY A 236 10.84 9.94 -2.83
CA GLY A 236 11.09 10.79 -4.00
C GLY A 236 12.47 11.44 -3.94
N LYS A 237 12.56 12.76 -3.75
CA LYS A 237 13.81 13.56 -3.74
C LYS A 237 14.49 13.68 -5.11
N THR A 238 14.59 12.60 -5.87
CA THR A 238 15.13 12.57 -7.23
C THR A 238 14.07 12.12 -8.22
N GLN A 239 14.17 12.56 -9.47
CA GLN A 239 13.22 12.14 -10.51
C GLN A 239 13.20 10.62 -10.68
N ASN A 240 14.35 9.95 -10.58
CA ASN A 240 14.44 8.49 -10.74
C ASN A 240 13.83 7.70 -9.58
N ALA A 241 13.47 8.35 -8.47
CA ALA A 241 12.72 7.75 -7.36
C ALA A 241 11.21 8.09 -7.41
N ILE A 242 10.74 8.65 -8.53
CA ILE A 242 9.33 8.98 -8.77
C ILE A 242 8.86 8.29 -10.05
N GLU A 243 7.77 7.52 -9.90
CA GLU A 243 7.04 6.93 -11.00
C GLU A 243 5.95 7.87 -11.47
N TYR A 244 5.83 7.96 -12.79
CA TYR A 244 4.84 8.80 -13.45
C TYR A 244 3.96 7.94 -14.34
N SER A 245 2.67 8.29 -14.44
CA SER A 245 1.81 7.68 -15.45
C SER A 245 0.92 8.68 -16.16
N ILE A 246 0.44 8.24 -17.33
CA ILE A 246 -0.52 8.93 -18.17
C ILE A 246 -1.79 8.10 -18.13
N SER A 247 -2.86 8.69 -17.60
CA SER A 247 -4.07 7.95 -17.21
C SER A 247 -5.00 7.56 -18.35
N SER A 248 -4.67 7.94 -19.59
CA SER A 248 -5.42 7.50 -20.77
C SER A 248 -4.51 7.26 -21.97
N TYR A 249 -4.53 6.03 -22.47
CA TYR A 249 -3.85 5.60 -23.68
C TYR A 249 -4.40 6.31 -24.93
N ASN A 250 -5.72 6.53 -25.01
CA ASN A 250 -6.37 7.13 -26.19
C ASN A 250 -6.40 8.66 -26.16
N ASN A 251 -6.25 9.29 -24.99
CA ASN A 251 -6.41 10.74 -24.83
C ASN A 251 -5.17 11.42 -24.22
N GLN A 252 -3.99 10.91 -24.57
CA GLN A 252 -2.68 11.32 -24.05
C GLN A 252 -2.47 12.86 -24.04
N SER A 253 -2.87 13.56 -25.11
CA SER A 253 -2.70 15.01 -25.24
C SER A 253 -3.52 15.88 -24.27
N LYS A 254 -4.62 15.33 -23.71
CA LYS A 254 -5.50 16.06 -22.78
C LYS A 254 -5.23 15.68 -21.32
N VAL A 255 -4.31 14.76 -21.07
CA VAL A 255 -4.08 14.15 -19.74
C VAL A 255 -2.71 14.56 -19.18
N TYR A 256 -2.67 14.87 -17.89
CA TYR A 256 -1.46 15.23 -17.16
C TYR A 256 -0.57 13.99 -16.95
N ILE A 257 0.75 14.16 -17.03
CA ILE A 257 1.72 13.19 -16.51
C ILE A 257 1.73 13.45 -15.02
N ALA A 258 1.12 12.56 -14.24
CA ALA A 258 1.02 12.71 -12.80
C ALA A 258 2.08 11.83 -12.12
N PRO A 259 2.79 12.34 -11.10
CA PRO A 259 3.52 11.47 -10.21
C PRO A 259 2.51 10.62 -9.42
N ASN A 260 2.67 9.30 -9.50
CA ASN A 260 1.73 8.35 -8.94
C ASN A 260 2.36 7.38 -7.93
N ALA A 261 3.69 7.32 -7.88
CA ALA A 261 4.40 6.69 -6.78
C ALA A 261 5.74 7.38 -6.46
N TRP A 262 6.05 7.53 -5.17
CA TRP A 262 7.33 8.01 -4.65
C TRP A 262 7.97 6.89 -3.87
N TYR A 263 9.18 6.53 -4.25
CA TYR A 263 9.91 5.42 -3.62
C TYR A 263 10.84 5.94 -2.53
N LEU A 264 11.01 5.13 -1.48
CA LEU A 264 11.88 5.42 -0.35
C LEU A 264 13.30 5.63 -0.86
N SER A 265 13.87 6.80 -0.61
CA SER A 265 15.19 7.22 -1.06
C SER A 265 16.20 7.25 0.08
N GLU A 266 15.80 7.69 1.27
CA GLU A 266 16.68 7.75 2.43
C GLU A 266 15.92 7.42 3.72
N VAL A 267 16.62 6.76 4.64
CA VAL A 267 16.18 6.57 6.03
C VAL A 267 17.21 7.25 6.91
N ILE A 268 16.76 8.15 7.77
CA ILE A 268 17.61 8.99 8.61
C ILE A 268 17.18 8.78 10.06
N ASP A 269 18.11 8.48 10.95
CA ASP A 269 17.82 8.35 12.37
C ASP A 269 17.51 9.72 13.02
N ARG A 270 16.99 9.69 14.25
CA ARG A 270 16.75 10.89 15.08
C ARG A 270 17.98 11.79 15.32
N PHE A 271 19.19 11.29 15.05
CA PHE A 271 20.45 12.02 15.17
C PHE A 271 20.97 12.54 13.83
N SER A 272 20.12 12.53 12.79
CA SER A 272 20.45 12.99 11.43
C SER A 272 21.50 12.13 10.71
N ASN A 273 21.75 10.89 11.13
CA ASN A 273 22.59 9.97 10.38
C ASN A 273 21.78 9.24 9.32
N ILE A 274 22.29 9.18 8.09
CA ILE A 274 21.70 8.36 7.03
C ILE A 274 22.00 6.89 7.33
N LEU A 275 20.95 6.10 7.52
CA LEU A 275 21.00 4.66 7.79
C LEU A 275 20.99 3.84 6.50
N TYR A 276 20.13 4.23 5.56
CA TYR A 276 19.96 3.58 4.27
C TYR A 276 19.79 4.63 3.18
N THR A 277 20.46 4.43 2.04
CA THR A 277 20.26 5.21 0.80
C THR A 277 19.85 4.26 -0.31
N PHE A 278 18.80 4.61 -1.04
CA PHE A 278 18.23 3.82 -2.12
C PHE A 278 18.39 4.57 -3.44
N GLU A 279 18.99 3.90 -4.42
CA GLU A 279 19.20 4.43 -5.75
C GLU A 279 18.36 3.67 -6.77
N TYR A 280 17.68 4.41 -7.62
CA TYR A 280 16.75 3.91 -8.62
C TYR A 280 17.19 4.29 -10.02
N GLU A 281 16.76 3.49 -10.99
CA GLU A 281 16.90 3.81 -12.41
C GLU A 281 15.55 3.75 -13.13
N ARG A 282 15.36 4.63 -14.10
CA ARG A 282 14.14 4.68 -14.89
C ARG A 282 14.15 3.63 -16.00
N GLY A 283 13.06 2.90 -16.12
CA GLY A 283 12.84 1.99 -17.24
C GLY A 283 12.26 2.67 -18.48
N THR A 284 12.04 1.86 -19.52
CA THR A 284 11.22 2.25 -20.66
C THR A 284 9.75 2.25 -20.30
N ASP A 285 8.94 2.97 -21.08
CA ASP A 285 7.49 3.02 -20.91
C ASP A 285 6.87 1.62 -20.95
N GLN A 286 5.82 1.42 -20.15
CA GLN A 286 5.04 0.19 -20.10
C GLN A 286 3.55 0.54 -20.22
N ALA A 287 2.78 -0.30 -20.90
CA ALA A 287 1.34 -0.13 -21.00
C ALA A 287 0.59 -1.11 -20.09
N GLN A 288 -0.54 -0.68 -19.56
CA GLN A 288 -1.52 -1.57 -18.96
C GLN A 288 -2.85 -1.37 -19.66
N LEU A 289 -3.17 -2.29 -20.56
CA LEU A 289 -4.30 -2.22 -21.47
C LEU A 289 -5.41 -3.19 -21.04
N TYR A 290 -6.65 -2.78 -21.28
CA TYR A 290 -7.84 -3.57 -21.06
C TYR A 290 -8.90 -3.30 -22.14
N THR A 291 -9.80 -4.26 -22.33
CA THR A 291 -10.91 -4.14 -23.28
C THR A 291 -11.99 -3.23 -22.70
N GLY A 292 -12.38 -2.20 -23.45
CA GLY A 292 -13.45 -1.28 -23.10
C GLY A 292 -14.52 -1.20 -24.18
N TYR A 293 -15.77 -1.16 -23.75
CA TYR A 293 -16.91 -0.72 -24.55
C TYR A 293 -17.86 -0.04 -23.60
N LYS A 294 -18.24 1.19 -23.95
CA LYS A 294 -19.18 1.99 -23.18
C LYS A 294 -20.20 2.60 -24.15
N SER A 295 -21.47 2.56 -23.79
CA SER A 295 -22.50 3.38 -24.41
C SER A 295 -23.12 4.32 -23.38
N HIS A 296 -23.18 5.61 -23.68
CA HIS A 296 -23.74 6.63 -22.79
C HIS A 296 -24.77 7.44 -23.55
N SER A 297 -26.01 7.50 -23.08
CA SER A 297 -27.07 8.36 -23.59
C SER A 297 -27.46 9.42 -22.55
N ARG A 298 -27.55 10.71 -22.88
CA ARG A 298 -28.13 11.72 -21.97
C ARG A 298 -29.27 12.49 -22.61
N SER A 299 -30.32 12.77 -21.84
CA SER A 299 -31.44 13.65 -22.20
C SER A 299 -31.78 14.66 -21.10
N ARG A 300 -32.59 15.68 -21.39
CA ARG A 300 -32.98 16.70 -20.40
C ARG A 300 -34.44 17.12 -20.55
N ASP A 301 -35.05 17.43 -19.41
CA ASP A 301 -36.36 18.05 -19.33
C ASP A 301 -36.32 19.52 -19.78
N TYR A 302 -37.51 20.09 -20.04
CA TYR A 302 -37.65 21.44 -20.60
C TYR A 302 -37.10 22.52 -19.66
N CYS A 303 -36.38 23.49 -20.25
CA CYS A 303 -35.74 24.59 -19.53
C CYS A 303 -36.08 25.92 -20.23
N TYR A 304 -36.88 26.77 -19.58
CA TYR A 304 -37.32 28.05 -20.15
C TYR A 304 -36.31 29.16 -19.82
N ILE A 305 -35.77 29.82 -20.85
CA ILE A 305 -34.98 31.05 -20.69
C ILE A 305 -35.73 32.17 -21.40
N GLY A 306 -36.21 33.16 -20.63
CA GLY A 306 -36.87 34.33 -21.20
C GLY A 306 -35.88 35.17 -22.02
N GLY A 307 -36.12 35.26 -23.33
CA GLY A 307 -35.39 36.14 -24.24
C GLY A 307 -35.96 36.07 -25.65
N ILE A 308 -36.38 37.21 -26.19
CA ILE A 308 -36.95 37.31 -27.54
C ILE A 308 -35.82 37.03 -28.55
N GLY A 309 -35.92 35.91 -29.27
CA GLY A 309 -34.99 35.53 -30.35
C GLY A 309 -34.08 34.33 -30.07
N ALA A 310 -34.11 33.74 -28.87
CA ALA A 310 -33.43 32.47 -28.62
C ALA A 310 -34.27 31.32 -29.21
N SER A 311 -33.84 30.76 -30.34
CA SER A 311 -34.41 29.50 -30.84
C SER A 311 -34.25 28.42 -29.78
N ASN A 312 -35.37 27.78 -29.41
CA ASN A 312 -35.47 26.67 -28.47
C ASN A 312 -34.65 25.45 -28.95
N ALA A 313 -33.34 25.46 -28.72
CA ALA A 313 -32.44 24.43 -29.25
C ALA A 313 -32.45 23.11 -28.45
N CYS A 314 -33.15 23.06 -27.32
CA CYS A 314 -33.33 21.81 -26.56
C CYS A 314 -34.83 21.67 -26.20
N GLY A 315 -35.63 21.22 -27.16
CA GLY A 315 -37.00 20.73 -26.91
C GLY A 315 -36.99 19.35 -26.24
N TRP A 316 -38.18 18.80 -26.00
CA TRP A 316 -38.37 17.46 -25.41
C TRP A 316 -37.49 16.43 -26.15
N HIS A 317 -36.54 15.80 -25.44
CA HIS A 317 -35.73 14.66 -25.90
C HIS A 317 -34.49 14.93 -26.81
N THR A 318 -33.60 15.86 -26.46
CA THR A 318 -32.24 15.85 -27.05
C THR A 318 -31.43 14.67 -26.47
N VAL A 319 -30.96 13.72 -27.29
CA VAL A 319 -30.16 12.56 -26.84
C VAL A 319 -28.70 12.69 -27.31
N SER A 320 -27.76 12.74 -26.37
CA SER A 320 -26.32 12.55 -26.68
C SER A 320 -25.94 11.09 -26.50
N ASN A 321 -25.61 10.38 -27.58
CA ASN A 321 -25.16 8.99 -27.58
C ASN A 321 -23.66 8.87 -27.91
N ASP A 322 -22.88 8.34 -26.96
CA ASP A 322 -21.48 7.93 -27.14
C ASP A 322 -21.37 6.42 -27.07
N ALA A 323 -21.24 5.71 -28.19
CA ALA A 323 -20.90 4.28 -28.19
C ALA A 323 -19.46 4.12 -28.71
N ILE A 324 -18.52 3.78 -27.83
CA ILE A 324 -17.10 3.65 -28.21
C ILE A 324 -16.59 2.28 -27.75
N ILE A 325 -16.19 1.43 -28.71
CA ILE A 325 -15.27 0.33 -28.45
C ILE A 325 -13.90 0.99 -28.32
N THR A 326 -13.28 0.92 -27.13
CA THR A 326 -11.95 1.46 -26.87
C THR A 326 -11.04 0.39 -26.28
N LEU A 327 -9.77 0.41 -26.68
CA LEU A 327 -8.71 -0.15 -25.83
C LEU A 327 -8.43 0.88 -24.75
N GLY A 328 -8.99 0.68 -23.56
CA GLY A 328 -8.66 1.51 -22.41
C GLY A 328 -7.27 1.12 -21.90
N GLY A 329 -6.55 2.07 -21.30
CA GLY A 329 -5.27 1.74 -20.70
C GLY A 329 -4.47 2.93 -20.23
N ASN A 330 -3.42 2.63 -19.46
CA ASN A 330 -2.51 3.62 -18.90
C ASN A 330 -1.10 3.38 -19.46
N ILE A 331 -0.33 4.45 -19.62
CA ILE A 331 1.11 4.36 -19.91
C ILE A 331 1.85 4.75 -18.63
N VAL A 332 2.70 3.86 -18.15
CA VAL A 332 3.50 4.04 -16.93
C VAL A 332 4.96 4.20 -17.31
N LYS A 333 5.66 5.10 -16.62
CA LYS A 333 7.11 5.31 -16.72
C LYS A 333 7.78 4.71 -15.48
N PRO A 334 8.02 3.38 -15.46
CA PRO A 334 8.41 2.64 -14.27
C PRO A 334 9.80 3.00 -13.79
N ILE A 335 10.05 2.73 -12.51
CA ILE A 335 11.37 2.84 -11.89
C ILE A 335 11.75 1.52 -11.23
N PHE A 336 13.05 1.22 -11.22
CA PHE A 336 13.61 -0.02 -10.70
C PHE A 336 14.67 0.30 -9.67
N LEU A 337 14.57 -0.30 -8.49
CA LEU A 337 15.61 -0.19 -7.47
C LEU A 337 16.89 -0.84 -7.99
N LYS A 338 18.00 -0.11 -7.94
CA LYS A 338 19.31 -0.52 -8.44
C LYS A 338 20.27 -0.86 -7.32
N THR A 339 20.34 -0.01 -6.29
CA THR A 339 21.30 -0.20 -5.20
C THR A 339 20.75 0.32 -3.89
N ILE A 340 21.07 -0.37 -2.79
CA ILE A 340 20.93 0.15 -1.42
C ILE A 340 22.30 0.20 -0.79
N THR A 341 22.65 1.34 -0.20
CA THR A 341 23.85 1.49 0.63
C THR A 341 23.44 1.63 2.08
N THR A 342 24.03 0.82 2.97
CA THR A 342 23.78 0.91 4.42
C THR A 342 24.88 1.72 5.10
N ARG A 343 24.55 2.30 6.27
CA ARG A 343 25.52 3.04 7.10
C ARG A 343 26.75 2.21 7.46
N LYS A 344 26.59 0.90 7.69
CA LYS A 344 27.70 -0.02 7.99
C LYS A 344 28.56 -0.40 6.78
N GLY A 345 28.25 0.13 5.58
CA GLY A 345 29.01 -0.05 4.35
C GLY A 345 28.57 -1.25 3.49
N ASN A 346 27.44 -1.89 3.79
CA ASN A 346 26.90 -2.94 2.91
C ASN A 346 26.33 -2.30 1.64
N ILE A 347 26.63 -2.89 0.49
CA ILE A 347 26.09 -2.52 -0.82
C ILE A 347 25.21 -3.67 -1.30
N ILE A 348 23.93 -3.40 -1.50
CA ILE A 348 22.94 -4.36 -2.00
C ILE A 348 22.60 -3.95 -3.44
N THR A 349 23.08 -4.69 -4.43
CA THR A 349 22.87 -4.41 -5.86
C THR A 349 21.82 -5.33 -6.45
N LEU A 350 20.83 -4.75 -7.13
CA LEU A 350 19.78 -5.47 -7.84
C LEU A 350 20.06 -5.42 -9.34
N ASN A 351 20.24 -6.59 -9.96
CA ASN A 351 20.53 -6.72 -11.39
C ASN A 351 19.28 -7.16 -12.14
N SER A 352 18.80 -6.35 -13.08
CA SER A 352 17.61 -6.64 -13.91
C SER A 352 17.88 -6.43 -15.40
N ASP A 353 17.11 -7.11 -16.26
CA ASP A 353 17.17 -7.01 -17.72
C ASP A 353 15.77 -7.12 -18.34
N GLU A 354 15.64 -6.88 -19.65
CA GLU A 354 14.38 -7.07 -20.37
C GLU A 354 13.98 -8.56 -20.40
N HIS A 355 12.68 -8.84 -20.28
CA HIS A 355 12.15 -10.21 -20.38
C HIS A 355 11.45 -10.46 -21.72
N ASN A 356 11.43 -11.72 -22.13
CA ASN A 356 10.80 -12.22 -23.35
C ASN A 356 9.41 -12.82 -23.11
N ALA A 357 8.87 -12.77 -21.88
CA ALA A 357 7.52 -13.24 -21.59
C ALA A 357 6.45 -12.54 -22.46
N LEU A 358 5.26 -13.13 -22.52
CA LEU A 358 4.11 -12.65 -23.29
C LEU A 358 3.91 -11.13 -23.19
N LYS A 359 3.75 -10.47 -24.33
CA LYS A 359 3.48 -9.03 -24.49
C LYS A 359 2.15 -8.83 -25.22
N TYR A 360 1.68 -7.58 -25.30
CA TYR A 360 0.56 -7.20 -26.18
C TYR A 360 0.94 -7.39 -27.65
N SER A 361 0.01 -7.84 -28.49
CA SER A 361 0.24 -8.04 -29.93
C SER A 361 -0.50 -7.00 -30.78
N ASP A 362 0.20 -6.36 -31.73
CA ASP A 362 -0.40 -5.48 -32.74
C ASP A 362 -1.35 -6.21 -33.70
N SER A 363 -1.30 -7.54 -33.71
CA SER A 363 -2.22 -8.42 -34.44
C SER A 363 -3.55 -8.67 -33.71
N ASP A 364 -3.69 -8.25 -32.45
CA ASP A 364 -4.93 -8.47 -31.70
C ASP A 364 -6.07 -7.63 -32.27
N LEU A 365 -7.16 -8.29 -32.68
CA LEU A 365 -8.30 -7.66 -33.35
C LEU A 365 -8.90 -6.48 -32.58
N ILE A 366 -8.86 -6.51 -31.24
CA ILE A 366 -9.36 -5.42 -30.38
C ILE A 366 -8.44 -4.19 -30.44
N ILE A 367 -7.12 -4.42 -30.59
CA ILE A 367 -6.14 -3.35 -30.79
C ILE A 367 -6.30 -2.76 -32.19
N GLN A 368 -6.64 -3.58 -33.19
CA GLN A 368 -6.92 -3.15 -34.57
C GLN A 368 -8.29 -2.47 -34.76
N SER A 369 -9.34 -2.86 -34.02
CA SER A 369 -10.72 -2.33 -34.21
C SER A 369 -10.92 -0.90 -33.72
N ASN A 370 -10.05 -0.37 -32.87
CA ASN A 370 -10.06 1.06 -32.50
C ASN A 370 -9.71 1.99 -33.67
N LEU A 371 -9.21 1.43 -34.79
CA LEU A 371 -8.70 2.18 -35.92
C LEU A 371 -9.81 2.55 -36.93
N THR A 372 -10.92 1.82 -36.91
CA THR A 372 -12.10 2.08 -37.75
C THR A 372 -13.13 2.85 -36.93
N HIS A 373 -12.84 4.12 -36.62
CA HIS A 373 -13.86 5.01 -36.06
C HIS A 373 -14.98 5.18 -37.10
N GLN A 374 -16.19 4.69 -36.80
CA GLN A 374 -17.39 5.28 -37.37
C GLN A 374 -17.49 6.71 -36.83
N SER A 375 -17.75 7.64 -37.75
CA SER A 375 -17.91 9.05 -37.48
C SER A 375 -18.81 9.33 -36.28
N GLN A 376 -18.44 10.33 -35.48
CA GLN A 376 -19.37 11.02 -34.60
C GLN A 376 -20.40 11.73 -35.49
N ASN A 377 -21.47 11.05 -35.88
CA ASN A 377 -22.62 11.74 -36.44
C ASN A 377 -23.32 12.41 -35.26
N TYR A 378 -23.23 13.72 -35.16
CA TYR A 378 -24.03 14.48 -34.22
C TYR A 378 -25.43 14.67 -34.81
N GLN A 379 -26.40 13.88 -34.36
CA GLN A 379 -27.82 14.06 -34.66
C GLN A 379 -28.45 15.04 -33.69
N VAL A 380 -28.69 16.27 -34.15
CA VAL A 380 -29.53 17.24 -33.43
C VAL A 380 -30.93 17.13 -34.00
N LEU A 381 -31.92 16.85 -33.15
CA LEU A 381 -33.33 16.98 -33.54
C LEU A 381 -33.74 18.44 -33.34
N ASP A 382 -34.29 19.07 -34.37
CA ASP A 382 -34.89 20.40 -34.21
C ASP A 382 -36.17 20.34 -33.38
N SER A 383 -36.77 21.50 -33.09
CA SER A 383 -38.02 21.60 -32.31
C SER A 383 -39.22 20.88 -32.95
N ASN A 384 -39.09 20.37 -34.17
CA ASN A 384 -40.11 19.63 -34.91
C ASN A 384 -39.76 18.13 -35.06
N GLY A 385 -38.67 17.66 -34.45
CA GLY A 385 -38.22 16.26 -34.52
C GLY A 385 -37.52 15.89 -35.83
N SER A 386 -37.10 16.86 -36.65
CA SER A 386 -36.33 16.60 -37.87
C SER A 386 -34.83 16.49 -37.57
N GLN A 387 -34.19 15.50 -38.18
CA GLN A 387 -32.77 15.17 -37.99
C GLN A 387 -31.86 16.17 -38.73
N ILE A 388 -30.96 16.82 -37.98
CA ILE A 388 -29.87 17.66 -38.50
C ILE A 388 -28.55 16.93 -38.24
N ASP A 389 -27.82 16.61 -39.32
CA ASP A 389 -26.52 15.92 -39.26
C ASP A 389 -25.39 16.96 -39.25
N LEU A 390 -24.73 17.16 -38.10
CA LEU A 390 -23.57 18.05 -37.97
C LEU A 390 -22.30 17.22 -38.21
N GLY A 391 -21.83 17.19 -39.46
CA GLY A 391 -20.62 16.46 -39.85
C GLY A 391 -19.36 17.00 -39.18
N TYR A 392 -18.86 16.34 -38.14
CA TYR A 392 -17.54 16.61 -37.59
C TYR A 392 -16.50 15.69 -38.25
N HIS A 393 -15.50 16.30 -38.90
CA HIS A 393 -14.35 15.58 -39.44
C HIS A 393 -13.47 15.03 -38.30
N THR A 394 -13.02 13.80 -38.48
CA THR A 394 -12.09 13.04 -37.64
C THR A 394 -10.78 13.77 -37.38
N PHE A 395 -10.58 14.35 -36.19
CA PHE A 395 -9.28 14.84 -35.74
C PHE A 395 -8.48 13.72 -35.05
N LEU A 396 -8.18 12.64 -35.78
CA LEU A 396 -7.47 11.48 -35.23
C LEU A 396 -5.94 11.54 -35.38
N THR A 397 -5.40 12.52 -36.10
CA THR A 397 -3.99 12.47 -36.51
C THR A 397 -3.00 13.16 -35.57
N ASN A 398 -3.40 13.96 -34.57
CA ASN A 398 -2.44 14.81 -33.82
C ASN A 398 -2.26 14.45 -32.34
N TYR A 399 -3.06 13.56 -31.76
CA TYR A 399 -3.11 13.42 -30.29
C TYR A 399 -2.16 12.36 -29.69
N PHE A 400 -1.76 11.34 -30.46
CA PHE A 400 -0.68 10.41 -30.07
C PHE A 400 0.72 11.04 -30.17
N TYR A 401 0.87 12.11 -30.97
CA TYR A 401 2.16 12.73 -31.29
C TYR A 401 2.76 13.56 -30.15
N SER A 402 1.96 13.97 -29.16
CA SER A 402 2.33 14.98 -28.16
C SER A 402 3.35 14.51 -27.11
N LEU A 403 3.34 13.23 -26.75
CA LEU A 403 4.08 12.70 -25.60
C LEU A 403 5.27 11.81 -25.97
N HIS A 404 5.32 11.33 -27.21
CA HIS A 404 6.42 10.53 -27.73
C HIS A 404 7.37 11.36 -28.62
N LEU A 405 7.24 12.69 -28.62
CA LEU A 405 8.34 13.58 -28.99
C LEU A 405 9.17 13.87 -27.72
N PRO A 406 10.19 13.08 -27.35
CA PRO A 406 11.35 13.69 -26.76
C PRO A 406 11.88 14.61 -27.86
N LEU A 407 11.50 15.88 -27.79
CA LEU A 407 12.35 16.94 -28.29
C LEU A 407 13.76 16.59 -27.83
N ASN A 408 14.65 16.39 -28.79
CA ASN A 408 15.96 15.80 -28.62
C ASN A 408 16.71 16.53 -27.48
N ASN A 409 16.79 15.92 -26.27
CA ASN A 409 17.32 16.61 -25.07
C ASN A 409 16.77 18.03 -24.86
N GLY A 410 15.48 18.24 -25.15
CA GLY A 410 14.81 19.52 -24.98
C GLY A 410 14.88 20.50 -26.17
N ASP A 411 15.36 20.08 -27.35
CA ASP A 411 15.36 20.89 -28.58
C ASP A 411 14.02 20.76 -29.36
N PRO A 412 13.19 21.82 -29.45
CA PRO A 412 11.91 21.84 -30.15
C PRO A 412 12.00 21.68 -31.68
N THR A 413 13.20 21.67 -32.27
CA THR A 413 13.39 21.75 -33.73
C THR A 413 13.66 20.40 -34.42
N ASN A 414 13.88 19.32 -33.67
CA ASN A 414 14.23 18.01 -34.22
C ASN A 414 13.14 16.95 -34.00
N ILE A 415 12.67 16.32 -35.09
CA ILE A 415 11.69 15.21 -35.08
C ILE A 415 12.34 13.98 -34.42
N ASN A 416 11.65 13.35 -33.46
CA ASN A 416 12.14 12.12 -32.82
C ASN A 416 12.44 11.02 -33.88
N PRO A 417 13.65 10.44 -33.91
CA PRO A 417 14.05 9.42 -34.88
C PRO A 417 13.16 8.16 -34.91
N ILE A 418 12.36 7.88 -33.88
CA ILE A 418 11.36 6.79 -33.91
C ILE A 418 10.31 6.99 -35.03
N TYR A 419 10.05 8.24 -35.41
CA TYR A 419 8.99 8.63 -36.37
C TYR A 419 9.48 8.97 -37.78
N THR A 420 10.78 8.92 -38.05
CA THR A 420 11.31 9.17 -39.40
C THR A 420 10.95 8.00 -40.34
N GLY A 421 10.45 8.31 -41.54
CA GLY A 421 10.16 7.33 -42.59
C GLY A 421 8.89 6.47 -42.43
N VAL A 422 7.90 6.88 -41.61
CA VAL A 422 6.68 6.07 -41.35
C VAL A 422 5.44 6.68 -41.99
N SER A 423 4.81 5.98 -42.94
CA SER A 423 3.67 6.47 -43.72
C SER A 423 2.29 6.13 -43.13
N SER A 424 2.13 5.01 -42.41
CA SER A 424 0.83 4.59 -41.85
C SER A 424 0.72 4.79 -40.32
N TYR A 425 -0.50 4.96 -39.81
CA TYR A 425 -0.79 5.04 -38.37
C TYR A 425 -0.53 3.69 -37.67
N TYR A 426 -0.78 2.58 -38.36
CA TYR A 426 -0.53 1.22 -37.86
C TYR A 426 0.95 1.00 -37.54
N ASP A 427 1.83 1.39 -38.47
CA ASP A 427 3.29 1.28 -38.28
C ASP A 427 3.79 2.14 -37.10
N LYS A 428 3.11 3.25 -36.79
CA LYS A 428 3.43 4.11 -35.64
C LYS A 428 3.04 3.47 -34.32
N ILE A 429 1.84 2.90 -34.22
CA ILE A 429 1.41 2.15 -33.02
C ILE A 429 2.33 0.96 -32.79
N LYS A 430 2.60 0.19 -33.85
CA LYS A 430 3.53 -0.96 -33.79
C LYS A 430 4.89 -0.55 -33.23
N LYS A 431 5.51 0.50 -33.79
CA LYS A 431 6.78 1.04 -33.27
C LYS A 431 6.71 1.52 -31.82
N ILE A 432 5.58 2.07 -31.36
CA ILE A 432 5.40 2.47 -29.95
C ILE A 432 5.32 1.23 -29.06
N MET A 433 4.53 0.23 -29.45
CA MET A 433 4.36 -1.02 -28.71
C MET A 433 5.68 -1.81 -28.64
N ASP A 434 6.47 -1.83 -29.72
CA ASP A 434 7.79 -2.47 -29.76
C ASP A 434 8.79 -1.82 -28.78
N ASN A 435 8.57 -0.55 -28.43
CA ASN A 435 9.39 0.16 -27.44
C ASN A 435 8.97 -0.09 -25.99
N TRP A 436 7.82 -0.74 -25.75
CA TRP A 436 7.43 -1.12 -24.40
C TRP A 436 8.21 -2.35 -23.94
N LYS A 437 9.11 -2.14 -22.97
CA LYS A 437 9.98 -3.19 -22.45
C LYS A 437 9.72 -3.44 -20.97
N TRP A 438 9.36 -4.68 -20.67
CA TRP A 438 9.21 -5.17 -19.32
C TRP A 438 10.49 -5.87 -18.87
N ARG A 439 10.79 -5.78 -17.57
CA ARG A 439 12.02 -6.31 -17.00
C ARG A 439 11.77 -7.49 -16.09
N LYS A 440 12.78 -8.34 -15.93
CA LYS A 440 12.87 -9.34 -14.87
C LYS A 440 14.09 -9.06 -13.98
N LEU A 441 13.97 -9.32 -12.68
CA LEU A 441 15.09 -9.26 -11.74
C LEU A 441 15.88 -10.57 -11.84
N ASN A 442 17.17 -10.49 -12.15
CA ASN A 442 18.04 -11.67 -12.28
C ASN A 442 18.66 -12.07 -10.95
N SER A 443 19.21 -11.08 -10.22
CA SER A 443 19.87 -11.36 -8.94
C SER A 443 19.90 -10.16 -8.01
N ILE A 444 20.00 -10.46 -6.71
CA ILE A 444 20.38 -9.51 -5.66
C ILE A 444 21.75 -9.95 -5.15
N GLN A 445 22.70 -9.02 -5.13
CA GLN A 445 24.05 -9.23 -4.61
C GLN A 445 24.25 -8.32 -3.41
N ILE A 446 24.60 -8.90 -2.26
CA ILE A 446 24.95 -8.17 -1.05
C ILE A 446 26.45 -8.30 -0.88
N GLN A 447 27.16 -7.17 -0.77
CA GLN A 447 28.61 -7.14 -0.62
C GLN A 447 29.00 -6.14 0.48
N ASN A 448 30.02 -6.47 1.26
CA ASN A 448 30.67 -5.49 2.13
C ASN A 448 32.15 -5.39 1.76
N PRO A 449 32.58 -4.28 1.14
CA PRO A 449 33.95 -4.12 0.66
C PRO A 449 34.97 -4.04 1.81
N ASN A 450 34.53 -3.78 3.05
CA ASN A 450 35.43 -3.63 4.20
C ASN A 450 35.85 -4.98 4.82
N ASN A 451 35.07 -6.05 4.62
CA ASN A 451 35.33 -7.37 5.21
C ASN A 451 35.29 -8.53 4.19
N GLY A 452 34.99 -8.24 2.92
CA GLY A 452 34.91 -9.24 1.85
C GLY A 452 33.65 -10.11 1.86
N PHE A 453 32.64 -9.80 2.69
CA PHE A 453 31.38 -10.54 2.71
C PHE A 453 30.67 -10.43 1.36
N THR A 454 30.14 -11.56 0.89
CA THR A 454 29.30 -11.62 -0.31
C THR A 454 28.15 -12.61 -0.10
N LYS A 455 26.95 -12.24 -0.55
CA LYS A 455 25.77 -13.12 -0.64
C LYS A 455 25.07 -12.88 -1.97
N LYS A 456 24.66 -13.95 -2.65
CA LYS A 456 24.01 -13.86 -3.97
C LYS A 456 22.69 -14.60 -3.98
N ILE A 457 21.64 -13.91 -4.39
CA ILE A 457 20.29 -14.46 -4.54
C ILE A 457 19.94 -14.39 -6.03
N ASN A 458 19.67 -15.54 -6.66
CA ASN A 458 19.34 -15.64 -8.09
C ASN A 458 17.87 -16.01 -8.27
N PHE A 459 17.21 -15.41 -9.27
CA PHE A 459 15.82 -15.64 -9.62
C PHE A 459 15.74 -16.32 -10.98
N ASN A 460 14.99 -17.41 -11.07
CA ASN A 460 14.87 -18.20 -12.30
C ASN A 460 13.41 -18.24 -12.77
N TYR A 461 13.21 -18.06 -14.08
CA TYR A 461 11.89 -17.90 -14.70
C TYR A 461 11.75 -18.74 -15.97
N ASN A 462 10.50 -19.01 -16.37
CA ASN A 462 10.18 -19.63 -17.68
C ASN A 462 10.59 -18.73 -18.87
N ASN A 463 10.32 -17.41 -18.77
CA ASN A 463 10.70 -16.35 -19.71
C ASN A 463 10.49 -16.67 -21.22
N ILE A 464 9.30 -17.13 -21.60
CA ILE A 464 8.95 -17.51 -22.98
C ILE A 464 7.87 -16.59 -23.59
N PRO A 465 7.91 -16.24 -24.90
CA PRO A 465 6.95 -15.30 -25.53
C PRO A 465 5.48 -15.71 -25.51
N THR A 466 5.18 -16.99 -25.30
CA THR A 466 3.82 -17.53 -25.31
C THR A 466 3.19 -17.65 -23.91
N SER A 467 3.94 -17.36 -22.85
CA SER A 467 3.46 -17.49 -21.46
C SER A 467 3.81 -16.24 -20.66
N ARG A 468 3.05 -15.98 -19.59
CA ARG A 468 3.36 -14.88 -18.66
C ARG A 468 4.66 -15.19 -17.90
N LEU A 469 5.30 -14.16 -17.35
CA LEU A 469 6.52 -14.34 -16.57
C LEU A 469 6.20 -15.13 -15.29
N LYS A 470 6.70 -16.36 -15.19
CA LYS A 470 6.53 -17.28 -14.06
C LYS A 470 7.84 -17.41 -13.31
N LEU A 471 7.81 -17.24 -11.98
CA LEU A 471 8.97 -17.49 -11.12
C LEU A 471 9.02 -18.98 -10.77
N ASP A 472 10.04 -19.69 -11.25
CA ASP A 472 10.15 -21.14 -11.01
C ASP A 472 10.86 -21.44 -9.69
N ASN A 473 11.93 -20.71 -9.38
CA ASN A 473 12.71 -20.90 -8.16
C ASN A 473 13.61 -19.70 -7.82
N ILE A 474 14.03 -19.64 -6.56
CA ILE A 474 15.05 -18.71 -6.04
C ILE A 474 16.20 -19.54 -5.47
N LEU A 475 17.43 -19.20 -5.84
CA LEU A 475 18.66 -19.82 -5.35
C LEU A 475 19.46 -18.83 -4.50
N ILE A 476 19.72 -19.17 -3.24
CA ILE A 476 20.60 -18.40 -2.36
C ILE A 476 21.95 -19.11 -2.30
N ASP A 477 23.00 -18.38 -2.67
CA ASP A 477 24.40 -18.82 -2.76
C ASP A 477 24.60 -20.10 -3.60
N ASN A 478 23.68 -20.37 -4.53
CA ASN A 478 23.61 -21.59 -5.37
C ASN A 478 23.34 -22.91 -4.62
N TYR A 479 23.12 -22.89 -3.30
CA TYR A 479 22.88 -24.11 -2.52
C TYR A 479 21.44 -24.19 -2.01
N TYR A 480 20.87 -23.08 -1.55
CA TYR A 480 19.56 -23.07 -0.91
C TYR A 480 18.48 -22.67 -1.90
N LYS A 481 17.61 -23.63 -2.23
CA LYS A 481 16.61 -23.48 -3.29
C LYS A 481 15.19 -23.39 -2.73
N TYR A 482 14.49 -22.29 -3.02
CA TYR A 482 13.04 -22.23 -2.97
C TYR A 482 12.48 -22.64 -4.33
N SER A 483 11.48 -23.51 -4.40
CA SER A 483 10.81 -23.87 -5.67
C SER A 483 9.31 -23.66 -5.58
N PHE A 484 8.69 -23.24 -6.69
CA PHE A 484 7.29 -22.84 -6.76
C PHE A 484 6.52 -23.65 -7.82
N GLU A 485 5.34 -24.13 -7.46
CA GLU A 485 4.44 -24.87 -8.36
C GLU A 485 3.08 -24.17 -8.47
N TYR A 486 2.43 -24.22 -9.64
CA TYR A 486 1.23 -23.43 -9.95
C TYR A 486 0.16 -24.25 -10.67
N TYR A 487 -1.12 -23.88 -10.52
CA TYR A 487 -2.21 -24.49 -11.29
C TYR A 487 -2.14 -24.04 -12.75
N ASN A 488 -1.89 -24.96 -13.69
CA ASN A 488 -2.04 -24.75 -15.14
C ASN A 488 -1.56 -23.38 -15.66
N PHE A 489 -0.40 -22.90 -15.19
CA PHE A 489 0.04 -21.53 -15.42
C PHE A 489 0.13 -21.16 -16.92
N ASP A 490 0.66 -22.07 -17.73
CA ASP A 490 0.85 -21.85 -19.17
C ASP A 490 -0.46 -21.91 -19.97
N SER A 491 -1.59 -22.22 -19.32
CA SER A 491 -2.94 -22.16 -19.90
C SER A 491 -3.68 -20.85 -19.59
N LEU A 492 -3.02 -19.88 -18.94
CA LEU A 492 -3.57 -18.53 -18.78
C LEU A 492 -3.82 -17.89 -20.15
N PRO A 493 -4.92 -17.15 -20.33
CA PRO A 493 -5.20 -16.50 -21.60
C PRO A 493 -4.22 -15.35 -21.84
N LYS A 494 -4.11 -14.96 -23.12
CA LYS A 494 -3.48 -13.70 -23.51
C LYS A 494 -4.15 -12.50 -22.84
N PHE A 495 -3.40 -11.40 -22.72
CA PHE A 495 -3.98 -10.12 -22.26
C PHE A 495 -5.14 -9.70 -23.17
N CYS A 496 -6.08 -8.92 -22.62
CA CYS A 496 -7.27 -8.45 -23.31
C CYS A 496 -8.19 -9.57 -23.85
N SER A 497 -8.08 -10.79 -23.32
CA SER A 497 -9.04 -11.86 -23.63
C SER A 497 -10.45 -11.49 -23.15
N GLN A 498 -11.46 -11.88 -23.94
CA GLN A 498 -12.88 -11.70 -23.61
C GLN A 498 -13.41 -12.77 -22.65
N ALA A 499 -12.65 -13.83 -22.38
CA ALA A 499 -13.04 -14.89 -21.46
C ALA A 499 -12.80 -14.49 -19.99
N VAL A 500 -13.48 -13.44 -19.54
CA VAL A 500 -13.33 -12.86 -18.20
C VAL A 500 -14.62 -12.96 -17.40
N ASP A 501 -14.50 -13.24 -16.10
CA ASP A 501 -15.61 -13.16 -15.16
C ASP A 501 -15.97 -11.72 -14.82
N HIS A 502 -16.87 -11.52 -13.85
CA HIS A 502 -17.30 -10.19 -13.43
C HIS A 502 -16.18 -9.29 -12.88
N LEU A 503 -15.12 -9.86 -12.32
CA LEU A 503 -14.01 -9.16 -11.68
C LEU A 503 -12.73 -9.14 -12.53
N GLY A 504 -12.77 -9.75 -13.72
CA GLY A 504 -11.67 -9.80 -14.66
C GLY A 504 -10.77 -11.03 -14.54
N TYR A 505 -11.15 -12.06 -13.79
CA TYR A 505 -10.45 -13.34 -13.76
C TYR A 505 -10.85 -14.22 -14.94
N TYR A 506 -9.99 -15.18 -15.30
CA TYR A 506 -10.26 -16.08 -16.41
C TYR A 506 -11.40 -17.05 -16.08
N ASN A 507 -12.40 -17.15 -16.98
CA ASN A 507 -13.53 -18.08 -16.81
C ASN A 507 -13.75 -19.05 -17.98
N GLY A 508 -12.91 -18.97 -19.03
CA GLY A 508 -13.01 -19.83 -20.22
C GLY A 508 -14.18 -19.53 -21.17
N ASN A 509 -15.07 -18.58 -20.85
CA ASN A 509 -16.28 -18.30 -21.61
C ASN A 509 -16.17 -17.01 -22.42
N PHE A 510 -16.00 -17.12 -23.74
CA PHE A 510 -15.97 -15.96 -24.62
C PHE A 510 -17.36 -15.31 -24.77
N TYR A 511 -17.42 -13.99 -24.60
CA TYR A 511 -18.61 -13.21 -24.97
C TYR A 511 -18.44 -12.56 -26.35
N SER A 512 -19.57 -12.35 -27.03
CA SER A 512 -19.65 -11.57 -28.27
C SER A 512 -20.49 -10.33 -28.01
N LEU A 513 -20.00 -9.17 -28.43
CA LEU A 513 -20.77 -7.93 -28.42
C LEU A 513 -21.67 -7.94 -29.65
N ASN A 514 -22.97 -8.11 -29.45
CA ASN A 514 -23.95 -7.63 -30.41
C ASN A 514 -24.56 -6.34 -29.76
N PRO A 515 -25.12 -5.37 -30.49
CA PRO A 515 -25.64 -4.11 -29.91
C PRO A 515 -27.18 -3.97 -29.80
N THR A 516 -28.00 -4.95 -30.20
CA THR A 516 -29.48 -4.89 -30.10
C THR A 516 -30.28 -5.57 -28.94
N ASN A 517 -29.80 -6.57 -28.15
CA ASN A 517 -30.42 -7.11 -26.90
C ASN A 517 -29.46 -8.04 -26.08
N PHE A 518 -28.70 -7.55 -25.07
CA PHE A 518 -27.57 -8.32 -24.48
C PHE A 518 -27.68 -8.78 -23.04
N TRP A 519 -28.52 -8.18 -22.21
CA TRP A 519 -28.10 -8.04 -20.81
C TRP A 519 -28.01 -9.39 -20.05
N THR A 520 -29.06 -10.21 -20.09
CA THR A 520 -29.03 -11.50 -19.37
C THR A 520 -27.98 -12.47 -19.91
N ASP A 521 -27.80 -12.55 -21.23
CA ASP A 521 -26.78 -13.42 -21.85
C ASP A 521 -25.36 -12.94 -21.53
N TYR A 522 -25.14 -11.62 -21.54
CA TYR A 522 -23.86 -11.04 -21.18
C TYR A 522 -23.53 -11.27 -19.70
N TYR A 523 -24.48 -11.05 -18.77
CA TYR A 523 -24.28 -11.34 -17.34
C TYR A 523 -23.85 -12.80 -17.14
N ASN A 524 -24.60 -13.74 -17.71
CA ASN A 524 -24.35 -15.18 -17.55
C ASN A 524 -22.98 -15.61 -18.09
N LYS A 525 -22.50 -14.99 -19.17
CA LYS A 525 -21.16 -15.27 -19.72
C LYS A 525 -20.02 -14.75 -18.85
N ARG A 526 -20.31 -13.83 -17.92
CA ARG A 526 -19.35 -13.28 -16.95
C ARG A 526 -19.37 -14.03 -15.61
N GLU A 527 -20.17 -15.09 -15.49
CA GLU A 527 -20.19 -15.92 -14.29
C GLU A 527 -18.81 -16.57 -14.03
N THR A 528 -18.52 -16.78 -12.75
CA THR A 528 -17.23 -17.33 -12.29
C THR A 528 -17.17 -18.81 -12.57
N ASN A 529 -16.04 -19.30 -13.10
CA ASN A 529 -15.80 -20.72 -13.30
C ASN A 529 -14.54 -21.17 -12.54
N PHE A 530 -14.73 -22.02 -11.52
CA PHE A 530 -13.64 -22.47 -10.64
C PHE A 530 -12.54 -23.25 -11.37
N ASP A 531 -12.87 -23.94 -12.47
CA ASP A 531 -11.87 -24.69 -13.21
C ASP A 531 -10.83 -23.80 -13.88
N TYR A 532 -11.18 -22.55 -14.19
CA TYR A 532 -10.31 -21.59 -14.86
C TYR A 532 -9.76 -20.52 -13.90
N VAL A 533 -10.54 -20.07 -12.91
CA VAL A 533 -10.14 -18.98 -12.00
C VAL A 533 -8.89 -19.33 -11.18
N LYS A 534 -8.65 -20.63 -10.94
CA LYS A 534 -7.46 -21.13 -10.23
C LYS A 534 -6.16 -21.03 -11.03
N TYR A 535 -6.24 -20.87 -12.36
CA TYR A 535 -5.05 -20.88 -13.22
C TYR A 535 -4.06 -19.78 -12.82
N GLY A 536 -2.78 -20.12 -12.84
CA GLY A 536 -1.68 -19.26 -12.43
C GLY A 536 -1.49 -19.11 -10.92
N SER A 537 -2.39 -19.64 -10.08
CA SER A 537 -2.28 -19.51 -8.62
C SER A 537 -1.25 -20.50 -8.05
N LEU A 538 -0.49 -20.05 -7.05
CA LEU A 538 0.54 -20.84 -6.37
C LEU A 538 -0.08 -22.02 -5.61
N THR A 539 0.43 -23.22 -5.84
CA THR A 539 -0.06 -24.46 -5.22
C THR A 539 0.87 -24.99 -4.16
N LYS A 540 2.18 -24.77 -4.32
CA LYS A 540 3.18 -25.33 -3.41
C LYS A 540 4.45 -24.50 -3.42
N ILE A 541 5.00 -24.32 -2.22
CA ILE A 541 6.37 -23.86 -1.99
C ILE A 541 7.17 -25.02 -1.46
N THR A 542 8.31 -25.32 -2.07
CA THR A 542 9.33 -26.20 -1.49
C THR A 542 10.45 -25.35 -0.93
N TYR A 543 10.75 -25.50 0.36
CA TYR A 543 11.76 -24.74 1.08
C TYR A 543 13.16 -25.33 0.90
N PRO A 544 14.24 -24.54 1.11
CA PRO A 544 15.61 -24.99 0.90
C PRO A 544 16.04 -26.25 1.66
N LEU A 545 15.39 -26.55 2.80
CA LEU A 545 15.67 -27.73 3.61
C LEU A 545 14.78 -28.95 3.29
N GLY A 546 13.95 -28.86 2.25
CA GLY A 546 13.16 -29.99 1.72
C GLY A 546 11.70 -30.06 2.18
N GLY A 547 11.31 -29.37 3.27
CA GLY A 547 9.90 -29.25 3.62
C GLY A 547 9.11 -28.40 2.62
N SER A 548 7.78 -28.46 2.69
CA SER A 548 6.91 -27.78 1.74
C SER A 548 5.62 -27.26 2.36
N THR A 549 5.09 -26.16 1.84
CA THR A 549 3.72 -25.71 2.12
C THR A 549 2.87 -25.86 0.87
N ILE A 550 1.70 -26.48 1.00
CA ILE A 550 0.72 -26.71 -0.07
C ILE A 550 -0.52 -25.86 0.20
N PHE A 551 -1.03 -25.19 -0.84
CA PHE A 551 -2.19 -24.32 -0.81
C PHE A 551 -3.31 -24.87 -1.68
N GLU A 552 -4.48 -25.06 -1.08
CA GLU A 552 -5.71 -25.41 -1.77
C GLU A 552 -6.69 -24.23 -1.67
N TYR A 553 -7.34 -23.92 -2.78
CA TYR A 553 -8.23 -22.76 -2.92
C TYR A 553 -9.65 -23.18 -3.23
N GLU A 554 -10.57 -22.27 -2.99
CA GLU A 554 -11.96 -22.34 -3.45
C GLU A 554 -12.41 -20.95 -3.92
N PRO A 555 -13.47 -20.82 -4.74
CA PRO A 555 -13.96 -19.51 -5.13
C PRO A 555 -14.61 -18.80 -3.93
N HIS A 556 -14.71 -17.48 -4.02
CA HIS A 556 -15.49 -16.72 -3.05
C HIS A 556 -16.98 -17.05 -3.18
N ASP A 557 -17.62 -17.34 -2.05
CA ASP A 557 -19.09 -17.41 -1.94
C ASP A 557 -19.63 -16.35 -0.97
N TYR A 558 -20.90 -15.98 -1.13
CA TYR A 558 -21.61 -15.05 -0.27
C TYR A 558 -23.06 -15.49 -0.04
N SER A 559 -23.62 -15.14 1.12
CA SER A 559 -25.07 -15.31 1.41
C SER A 559 -25.80 -13.98 1.51
N LYS A 560 -25.08 -12.86 1.52
CA LYS A 560 -25.61 -11.50 1.61
C LYS A 560 -24.91 -10.61 0.59
N TYR A 561 -25.61 -9.59 0.09
CA TYR A 561 -25.00 -8.56 -0.74
C TYR A 561 -25.68 -7.20 -0.55
N LEU A 562 -24.98 -6.10 -0.80
CA LEU A 562 -25.62 -4.78 -0.84
C LEU A 562 -26.27 -4.49 -2.20
N SER A 563 -27.44 -3.88 -2.13
CA SER A 563 -28.15 -3.37 -3.29
C SER A 563 -27.38 -2.23 -3.96
N ASN A 564 -27.34 -2.27 -5.30
CA ASN A 564 -26.80 -1.18 -6.11
C ASN A 564 -27.80 -0.04 -6.32
N THR A 565 -29.09 -0.23 -5.98
CA THR A 565 -30.18 0.69 -6.35
C THR A 565 -30.85 1.36 -5.16
N THR A 566 -30.61 0.89 -3.92
CA THR A 566 -31.26 1.42 -2.72
C THR A 566 -30.25 1.64 -1.59
N ARG A 567 -30.15 2.89 -1.12
CA ARG A 567 -29.40 3.43 0.06
C ARG A 567 -28.83 2.38 1.05
N ASN A 568 -27.81 1.61 0.65
CA ASN A 568 -27.14 0.58 1.47
C ASN A 568 -28.05 -0.53 2.04
N GLN A 569 -29.09 -0.97 1.32
CA GLN A 569 -29.92 -2.09 1.78
C GLN A 569 -29.25 -3.45 1.50
N PHE A 570 -29.30 -4.35 2.47
CA PHE A 570 -28.85 -5.73 2.33
C PHE A 570 -29.94 -6.63 1.76
N HIS A 571 -29.54 -7.58 0.93
CA HIS A 571 -30.36 -8.68 0.48
C HIS A 571 -29.73 -10.01 0.85
N ASP A 572 -30.54 -10.90 1.42
CA ASP A 572 -30.17 -12.29 1.63
C ASP A 572 -30.33 -13.10 0.33
N GLN A 573 -29.46 -14.07 0.13
CA GLN A 573 -29.52 -15.06 -0.95
C GLN A 573 -29.99 -16.40 -0.40
N ASN A 574 -30.98 -17.01 -1.05
CA ASN A 574 -31.49 -18.34 -0.68
C ASN A 574 -30.50 -19.48 -1.02
N SER A 575 -29.52 -19.23 -1.90
CA SER A 575 -28.43 -20.15 -2.23
C SER A 575 -27.11 -19.37 -2.30
N PRO A 576 -25.96 -19.94 -1.86
CA PRO A 576 -24.70 -19.21 -1.89
C PRO A 576 -24.37 -18.73 -3.30
N GLY A 577 -24.28 -17.41 -3.49
CA GLY A 577 -23.80 -16.83 -4.73
C GLY A 577 -22.29 -17.00 -4.82
N ILE A 578 -21.77 -17.28 -6.01
CA ILE A 578 -20.34 -17.36 -6.28
C ILE A 578 -19.90 -16.06 -6.95
N ILE A 579 -18.72 -15.56 -6.61
CA ILE A 579 -18.13 -14.39 -7.25
C ILE A 579 -16.63 -14.63 -7.50
N GLY A 580 -16.07 -13.87 -8.43
CA GLY A 580 -14.69 -14.02 -8.90
C GLY A 580 -13.62 -13.95 -7.82
N GLY A 581 -12.43 -14.44 -8.16
CA GLY A 581 -11.28 -14.54 -7.27
C GLY A 581 -11.22 -15.84 -6.47
N LEU A 582 -10.14 -16.01 -5.72
CA LEU A 582 -9.87 -17.18 -4.90
C LEU A 582 -9.68 -16.82 -3.43
N ARG A 583 -10.14 -17.72 -2.56
CA ARG A 583 -9.79 -17.73 -1.14
C ARG A 583 -9.15 -19.06 -0.74
N ILE A 584 -8.37 -19.02 0.32
CA ILE A 584 -7.63 -20.18 0.81
C ILE A 584 -8.59 -21.11 1.56
N LYS A 585 -8.69 -22.34 1.09
CA LYS A 585 -9.49 -23.39 1.73
C LYS A 585 -8.66 -24.19 2.73
N LYS A 586 -7.41 -24.49 2.38
CA LYS A 586 -6.56 -25.37 3.17
C LYS A 586 -5.08 -25.09 2.94
N ILE A 587 -4.32 -25.14 4.04
CA ILE A 587 -2.87 -25.04 4.04
C ILE A 587 -2.31 -26.31 4.69
N THR A 588 -1.42 -27.00 3.98
CA THR A 588 -0.71 -28.16 4.51
C THR A 588 0.78 -27.87 4.57
N ASN A 589 1.36 -27.84 5.76
CA ASN A 589 2.81 -27.73 5.94
C ASN A 589 3.40 -29.11 6.18
N ASN A 590 4.22 -29.59 5.24
CA ASN A 590 4.99 -30.82 5.37
C ASN A 590 6.39 -30.46 5.87
N TYR A 591 6.73 -30.92 7.07
CA TYR A 591 8.04 -30.70 7.68
C TYR A 591 9.02 -31.82 7.36
N SER A 592 8.49 -33.04 7.21
CA SER A 592 9.22 -34.23 6.79
C SER A 592 8.29 -35.18 6.02
N ALA A 593 8.78 -36.36 5.65
CA ALA A 593 7.93 -37.39 5.03
C ALA A 593 6.80 -37.89 5.95
N THR A 594 6.93 -37.73 7.26
CA THR A 594 5.98 -38.25 8.25
C THR A 594 5.26 -37.16 9.04
N SER A 595 5.85 -35.96 9.18
CA SER A 595 5.30 -34.87 9.99
C SER A 595 4.69 -33.79 9.12
N LYS A 596 3.42 -33.47 9.37
CA LYS A 596 2.70 -32.38 8.73
C LYS A 596 1.69 -31.72 9.67
N THR A 597 1.43 -30.44 9.45
CA THR A 597 0.25 -29.76 9.99
C THR A 597 -0.73 -29.42 8.88
N ILE A 598 -2.01 -29.58 9.17
CA ILE A 598 -3.09 -29.25 8.25
C ILE A 598 -3.97 -28.20 8.93
N LYS A 599 -4.21 -27.12 8.20
CA LYS A 599 -5.11 -26.03 8.58
C LYS A 599 -6.20 -25.90 7.53
N GLU A 600 -7.45 -26.12 7.92
CA GLU A 600 -8.62 -25.90 7.07
C GLU A 600 -9.31 -24.60 7.48
N ILE A 601 -9.66 -23.77 6.49
CA ILE A 601 -10.29 -22.47 6.71
C ILE A 601 -11.71 -22.53 6.15
N ILE A 602 -12.69 -22.19 6.99
CA ILE A 602 -14.11 -22.36 6.68
C ILE A 602 -14.82 -21.00 6.80
N TYR A 603 -15.43 -20.56 5.71
CA TYR A 603 -16.09 -19.26 5.56
C TYR A 603 -17.62 -19.37 5.66
N LYS A 604 -18.08 -20.02 6.72
CA LYS A 604 -19.51 -20.28 6.96
C LYS A 604 -19.96 -19.56 8.23
N LYS A 605 -21.27 -19.34 8.38
CA LYS A 605 -21.82 -18.76 9.63
C LYS A 605 -21.66 -19.70 10.82
N GLU A 606 -21.75 -21.01 10.57
CA GLU A 606 -21.60 -22.08 11.54
C GLU A 606 -20.58 -23.10 11.05
N ILE A 607 -19.82 -23.74 11.94
CA ILE A 607 -18.71 -24.65 11.60
C ILE A 607 -19.14 -25.82 10.68
N ASN A 608 -20.34 -26.37 10.94
CA ASN A 608 -20.94 -27.45 10.15
C ASN A 608 -22.10 -26.94 9.26
N GLY A 609 -22.22 -25.63 9.08
CA GLY A 609 -23.29 -25.00 8.30
C GLY A 609 -22.98 -24.94 6.81
N MET A 610 -24.04 -24.83 5.99
CA MET A 610 -23.91 -24.66 4.53
C MET A 610 -23.89 -23.18 4.11
N VAL A 611 -24.38 -22.29 4.97
CA VAL A 611 -24.56 -20.86 4.67
C VAL A 611 -23.24 -20.12 4.81
N SER A 612 -22.83 -19.45 3.73
CA SER A 612 -21.64 -18.58 3.71
C SER A 612 -21.76 -17.44 4.72
N SER A 613 -20.65 -17.06 5.34
CA SER A 613 -20.53 -15.81 6.10
C SER A 613 -20.16 -14.60 5.22
N GLY A 614 -19.98 -14.83 3.91
CA GLY A 614 -19.59 -13.81 2.96
C GLY A 614 -20.69 -12.77 2.70
N ILE A 615 -20.27 -11.50 2.69
CA ILE A 615 -21.06 -10.31 2.36
C ILE A 615 -20.42 -9.66 1.13
N LEU A 616 -21.08 -9.75 -0.02
CA LEU A 616 -20.65 -9.10 -1.25
C LEU A 616 -20.97 -7.60 -1.18
N LEU A 617 -19.94 -6.75 -1.23
CA LEU A 617 -20.11 -5.33 -1.00
C LEU A 617 -20.94 -4.63 -2.08
N TYR A 618 -20.78 -4.99 -3.34
CA TYR A 618 -21.66 -4.51 -4.41
C TYR A 618 -21.74 -5.57 -5.49
N LYS A 619 -22.93 -5.79 -6.02
CA LYS A 619 -23.09 -6.69 -7.16
C LYS A 619 -22.53 -6.02 -8.42
N PRO A 620 -21.83 -6.74 -9.32
CA PRO A 620 -21.42 -6.17 -10.61
C PRO A 620 -22.63 -5.59 -11.36
N LEU A 621 -22.50 -4.35 -11.84
CA LEU A 621 -23.54 -3.63 -12.58
C LEU A 621 -22.99 -3.18 -13.93
N TYR A 622 -23.69 -3.44 -15.02
CA TYR A 622 -23.18 -3.15 -16.37
C TYR A 622 -24.11 -2.21 -17.14
N GLU A 623 -25.27 -1.89 -16.57
CA GLU A 623 -26.24 -0.96 -17.14
C GLU A 623 -26.86 -0.11 -16.04
N ILE A 624 -27.08 1.17 -16.34
CA ILE A 624 -27.93 2.09 -15.58
C ILE A 624 -28.91 2.69 -16.56
N THR A 625 -30.19 2.65 -16.22
CA THR A 625 -31.27 3.24 -17.01
C THR A 625 -31.88 4.42 -16.27
N ASN A 626 -32.04 5.55 -16.96
CA ASN A 626 -32.77 6.74 -16.53
C ASN A 626 -32.28 7.33 -15.19
N TYR A 627 -30.97 7.47 -15.03
CA TYR A 627 -30.38 8.18 -13.89
C TYR A 627 -30.68 9.68 -13.96
N THR A 628 -31.36 10.23 -12.94
CA THR A 628 -31.79 11.62 -12.94
C THR A 628 -30.86 12.52 -12.12
N GLY A 629 -30.41 13.63 -12.71
CA GLY A 629 -29.67 14.71 -12.04
C GLY A 629 -30.22 16.09 -12.40
N ILE A 630 -29.56 17.17 -11.95
CA ILE A 630 -30.05 18.55 -12.06
C ILE A 630 -29.17 19.36 -13.02
N SER A 631 -29.77 20.24 -13.83
CA SER A 631 -29.08 21.18 -14.71
C SER A 631 -28.97 22.58 -14.10
N GLY A 632 -28.10 23.43 -14.65
CA GLY A 632 -27.88 24.80 -14.18
C GLY A 632 -29.10 25.73 -14.21
N CYS A 633 -30.18 25.34 -14.90
CA CYS A 633 -31.46 26.05 -14.86
C CYS A 633 -32.54 25.37 -13.99
N GLY A 634 -32.18 24.34 -13.22
CA GLY A 634 -33.08 23.62 -12.32
C GLY A 634 -33.90 22.50 -12.97
N ALA A 635 -33.80 22.29 -14.29
CA ALA A 635 -34.45 21.17 -14.97
C ALA A 635 -33.69 19.85 -14.73
N ASN A 636 -34.40 18.72 -14.75
CA ASN A 636 -33.78 17.40 -14.63
C ASN A 636 -33.08 16.97 -15.92
N PHE A 637 -31.95 16.29 -15.80
CA PHE A 637 -31.35 15.52 -16.89
C PHE A 637 -31.43 14.02 -16.57
N HIS A 638 -31.50 13.17 -17.59
CA HIS A 638 -31.56 11.71 -17.48
C HIS A 638 -30.39 11.08 -18.22
N GLU A 639 -29.72 10.10 -17.64
CA GLU A 639 -28.61 9.35 -18.25
C GLU A 639 -28.94 7.85 -18.34
N ASN A 640 -28.62 7.23 -19.48
CA ASN A 640 -28.49 5.77 -19.59
C ASN A 640 -27.03 5.42 -19.88
N ILE A 641 -26.51 4.40 -19.23
CA ILE A 641 -25.13 3.98 -19.33
C ILE A 641 -25.12 2.48 -19.50
N PHE A 642 -24.33 1.97 -20.43
CA PHE A 642 -23.91 0.57 -20.47
C PHE A 642 -22.39 0.50 -20.60
N SER A 643 -21.79 -0.51 -19.98
CA SER A 643 -20.36 -0.79 -20.04
C SER A 643 -20.13 -2.28 -19.99
N ILE A 644 -19.19 -2.80 -20.78
CA ILE A 644 -18.77 -4.22 -20.70
C ILE A 644 -17.98 -4.51 -19.42
N ASN A 645 -17.43 -3.48 -18.80
CA ASN A 645 -16.84 -3.59 -17.47
C ASN A 645 -17.85 -3.10 -16.44
N SER A 646 -17.81 -3.64 -15.22
CA SER A 646 -18.70 -3.19 -14.15
C SER A 646 -18.60 -1.67 -13.99
N ILE A 647 -19.76 -1.00 -14.05
CA ILE A 647 -19.97 0.43 -13.81
C ILE A 647 -19.71 0.77 -12.35
N VAL A 648 -20.06 -0.14 -11.43
CA VAL A 648 -19.62 -0.03 -10.04
C VAL A 648 -18.10 -0.20 -10.05
N PRO A 649 -17.31 0.82 -9.67
CA PRO A 649 -15.87 0.71 -9.66
C PRO A 649 -15.48 -0.17 -8.48
N ILE A 650 -15.26 -1.46 -8.74
CA ILE A 650 -14.85 -2.43 -7.71
C ILE A 650 -13.43 -2.10 -7.21
N SER A 651 -12.67 -1.29 -7.96
CA SER A 651 -11.37 -0.73 -7.59
C SER A 651 -11.42 0.49 -6.66
N ASN A 652 -12.59 1.13 -6.48
CA ASN A 652 -12.71 2.34 -5.62
C ASN A 652 -12.96 2.01 -4.15
N PHE A 653 -12.93 0.72 -3.78
CA PHE A 653 -12.99 0.28 -2.39
C PHE A 653 -11.60 -0.09 -1.93
N SER A 654 -11.21 0.42 -0.76
CA SER A 654 -9.94 0.16 -0.11
C SER A 654 -9.79 -1.30 0.37
N GLY A 655 -9.80 -2.29 -0.52
CA GLY A 655 -9.11 -3.56 -0.26
C GLY A 655 -9.87 -4.87 -0.45
N THR A 656 -11.18 -4.92 -0.77
CA THR A 656 -11.86 -6.19 -1.12
C THR A 656 -13.25 -5.97 -1.73
N HIS A 657 -13.71 -6.88 -2.60
CA HIS A 657 -15.11 -6.91 -3.08
C HIS A 657 -16.04 -7.69 -2.15
N ILE A 658 -15.50 -8.46 -1.21
CA ILE A 658 -16.24 -9.34 -0.31
C ILE A 658 -15.63 -9.34 1.10
N GLU A 659 -16.49 -9.39 2.11
CA GLU A 659 -16.13 -9.43 3.53
C GLU A 659 -16.69 -10.70 4.20
N TYR A 660 -15.92 -11.37 5.07
CA TYR A 660 -16.39 -12.53 5.84
C TYR A 660 -16.66 -12.16 7.28
N SER A 661 -17.92 -12.21 7.71
CA SER A 661 -18.29 -11.90 9.10
C SER A 661 -17.79 -12.94 10.11
N THR A 662 -17.63 -14.20 9.67
CA THR A 662 -17.17 -15.32 10.50
C THR A 662 -16.21 -16.21 9.71
N VAL A 663 -15.11 -16.60 10.34
CA VAL A 663 -14.14 -17.55 9.79
C VAL A 663 -13.77 -18.57 10.86
N PHE A 664 -13.72 -19.85 10.49
CA PHE A 664 -13.18 -20.89 11.35
C PHE A 664 -11.82 -21.36 10.83
N GLU A 665 -10.85 -21.47 11.73
CA GLU A 665 -9.57 -22.13 11.49
C GLU A 665 -9.57 -23.47 12.22
N LYS A 666 -9.70 -24.56 11.47
CA LYS A 666 -9.70 -25.93 11.98
C LYS A 666 -8.31 -26.55 11.86
N LEU A 667 -7.82 -27.11 12.96
CA LEU A 667 -6.52 -27.79 13.00
C LEU A 667 -6.72 -29.30 12.90
N VAL A 668 -5.91 -29.94 12.05
CA VAL A 668 -5.96 -31.37 11.82
C VAL A 668 -4.54 -31.94 11.94
N ASP A 669 -4.42 -33.09 12.59
CA ASP A 669 -3.13 -33.77 12.72
C ASP A 669 -2.69 -34.55 11.47
N GLU A 670 -1.49 -35.11 11.54
CA GLU A 670 -0.87 -35.88 10.46
C GLU A 670 -1.71 -37.08 9.98
N ASN A 671 -2.59 -37.62 10.85
CA ASN A 671 -3.47 -38.74 10.56
C ASN A 671 -4.87 -38.31 10.09
N GLY A 672 -5.13 -37.00 9.99
CA GLY A 672 -6.45 -36.48 9.60
C GLY A 672 -7.42 -36.31 10.77
N ASN A 673 -6.97 -36.45 12.03
CA ASN A 673 -7.85 -36.27 13.17
C ASN A 673 -7.99 -34.80 13.56
N ASP A 674 -9.21 -34.42 13.93
CA ASP A 674 -9.58 -33.08 14.40
C ASP A 674 -8.84 -32.73 15.72
N LYS A 675 -8.23 -31.55 15.78
CA LYS A 675 -7.61 -30.99 17.00
C LYS A 675 -8.41 -29.83 17.60
N GLY A 676 -9.62 -29.59 17.10
CA GLY A 676 -10.44 -28.43 17.43
C GLY A 676 -10.27 -27.31 16.42
N TYR A 677 -10.88 -26.18 16.73
CA TYR A 677 -10.92 -25.03 15.83
C TYR A 677 -10.96 -23.70 16.59
N THR A 678 -10.57 -22.64 15.91
CA THR A 678 -10.75 -21.25 16.38
C THR A 678 -11.79 -20.57 15.50
N LYS A 679 -12.84 -20.03 16.11
CA LYS A 679 -13.84 -19.16 15.46
C LYS A 679 -13.40 -17.70 15.61
N PHE A 680 -13.31 -16.98 14.50
CA PHE A 680 -13.09 -15.55 14.44
C PHE A 680 -14.34 -14.86 13.93
N GLU A 681 -14.78 -13.82 14.62
CA GLU A 681 -15.87 -12.94 14.19
C GLU A 681 -15.31 -11.53 14.03
N TYR A 682 -15.65 -10.89 12.91
CA TYR A 682 -15.09 -9.60 12.52
C TYR A 682 -16.18 -8.54 12.40
N HIS A 683 -15.84 -7.30 12.76
CA HIS A 683 -16.64 -6.16 12.35
C HIS A 683 -16.68 -6.08 10.83
N ASN A 684 -17.85 -5.85 10.27
CA ASN A 684 -18.08 -5.83 8.83
C ASN A 684 -19.00 -4.65 8.45
N TYR A 685 -19.44 -4.60 7.18
CA TYR A 685 -20.30 -3.51 6.70
C TYR A 685 -21.61 -3.36 7.49
N GLU A 686 -22.15 -4.45 8.06
CA GLU A 686 -23.36 -4.37 8.90
C GLU A 686 -23.09 -3.60 10.20
N ASP A 687 -21.88 -3.73 10.78
CA ASP A 687 -21.48 -2.99 11.99
C ASP A 687 -21.10 -1.54 11.66
N TYR A 688 -20.36 -1.33 10.56
CA TYR A 688 -19.85 -0.02 10.14
C TYR A 688 -20.16 0.28 8.66
N PRO A 689 -21.42 0.64 8.35
CA PRO A 689 -21.82 1.00 6.98
C PRO A 689 -21.27 2.36 6.59
N ASN A 690 -20.91 2.52 5.32
CA ASN A 690 -20.50 3.82 4.80
C ASN A 690 -21.64 4.83 4.93
N THR A 691 -21.31 6.03 5.38
CA THR A 691 -22.28 7.10 5.63
C THR A 691 -22.33 8.08 4.48
N ILE A 692 -23.34 8.93 4.54
CA ILE A 692 -23.71 9.83 3.45
C ILE A 692 -23.91 11.22 4.05
N VAL A 693 -23.29 12.25 3.47
CA VAL A 693 -23.48 13.64 3.90
C VAL A 693 -24.61 14.29 3.11
N ASN A 694 -24.36 14.66 1.84
CA ASN A 694 -25.39 15.23 0.98
C ASN A 694 -25.02 15.15 -0.51
N THR A 695 -26.02 15.18 -1.38
CA THR A 695 -25.86 15.20 -2.83
C THR A 695 -26.80 16.22 -3.45
N LEU A 696 -26.34 16.88 -4.51
CA LEU A 696 -27.19 17.72 -5.34
C LEU A 696 -28.27 16.93 -6.06
N GLN A 697 -27.99 15.67 -6.34
CA GLN A 697 -28.89 14.78 -7.06
C GLN A 697 -30.20 14.59 -6.27
N GLU A 698 -31.28 14.20 -6.95
CA GLU A 698 -32.55 13.88 -6.27
C GLU A 698 -32.37 12.71 -5.29
N SER A 699 -31.50 11.77 -5.63
CA SER A 699 -31.13 10.65 -4.78
C SER A 699 -29.65 10.29 -4.95
N PHE A 700 -29.09 9.64 -3.94
CA PHE A 700 -27.72 9.15 -4.00
C PHE A 700 -27.57 8.06 -5.04
N SER A 701 -26.59 8.24 -5.91
CA SER A 701 -26.22 7.29 -6.95
C SER A 701 -25.07 6.38 -6.51
N ILE A 702 -24.79 5.33 -7.30
CA ILE A 702 -23.58 4.51 -7.10
C ILE A 702 -22.28 5.24 -7.49
N PHE A 703 -22.38 6.37 -8.19
CA PHE A 703 -21.25 7.22 -8.57
C PHE A 703 -20.94 8.28 -7.51
N ASP A 704 -21.89 8.50 -6.60
CA ASP A 704 -21.73 9.50 -5.56
C ASP A 704 -20.73 8.96 -4.51
N PRO A 705 -19.61 9.65 -4.24
CA PRO A 705 -18.71 9.23 -3.19
C PRO A 705 -19.45 9.21 -1.85
N LYS A 706 -19.09 8.21 -1.03
CA LYS A 706 -19.60 8.04 0.32
C LYS A 706 -18.48 8.30 1.31
N THR A 707 -18.86 8.67 2.52
CA THR A 707 -17.93 8.71 3.65
C THR A 707 -17.53 7.27 3.97
N ASP A 708 -16.31 6.89 3.61
CA ASP A 708 -15.80 5.53 3.79
C ASP A 708 -15.26 5.31 5.20
N VAL A 709 -15.73 4.25 5.84
CA VAL A 709 -15.31 3.82 7.19
C VAL A 709 -14.74 2.40 7.16
N SER A 710 -14.22 1.98 6.00
CA SER A 710 -13.65 0.65 5.75
C SER A 710 -12.56 0.21 6.73
N PHE A 711 -11.72 1.14 7.18
CA PHE A 711 -10.65 0.87 8.15
C PHE A 711 -11.17 0.43 9.54
N ARG A 712 -12.47 0.59 9.85
CA ARG A 712 -13.10 0.05 11.06
C ARG A 712 -13.47 -1.43 10.91
N ARG A 713 -13.66 -1.89 9.66
CA ARG A 713 -14.05 -3.25 9.29
C ARG A 713 -12.83 -4.18 9.25
N GLY A 714 -13.07 -5.49 9.38
CA GLY A 714 -12.02 -6.50 9.48
C GLY A 714 -11.27 -6.53 10.82
N THR A 715 -11.61 -5.65 11.77
CA THR A 715 -11.16 -5.75 13.17
C THR A 715 -11.87 -6.89 13.88
N LEU A 716 -11.19 -7.55 14.81
CA LEU A 716 -11.76 -8.66 15.58
C LEU A 716 -12.88 -8.16 16.48
N LYS A 717 -14.03 -8.82 16.45
CA LYS A 717 -15.15 -8.62 17.39
C LYS A 717 -15.10 -9.67 18.50
N GLU A 718 -14.91 -10.92 18.10
CA GLU A 718 -14.85 -12.07 19.01
C GLU A 718 -13.89 -13.13 18.46
N LYS A 719 -13.19 -13.83 19.36
CA LYS A 719 -12.36 -14.99 19.05
C LYS A 719 -12.61 -16.09 20.07
N SER A 720 -13.12 -17.22 19.60
CA SER A 720 -13.45 -18.37 20.44
C SER A 720 -12.63 -19.60 20.04
N ILE A 721 -11.95 -20.23 20.98
CA ILE A 721 -11.12 -21.43 20.78
C ILE A 721 -11.86 -22.64 21.32
N TYR A 722 -11.97 -23.69 20.51
CA TYR A 722 -12.68 -24.92 20.82
C TYR A 722 -11.75 -26.12 20.75
N ASN A 723 -12.00 -27.13 21.59
CA ASN A 723 -11.35 -28.44 21.46
C ASN A 723 -12.05 -29.32 20.41
N PHE A 724 -11.49 -30.50 20.16
CA PHE A 724 -12.02 -31.45 19.18
C PHE A 724 -13.45 -31.97 19.48
N ASN A 725 -13.91 -31.87 20.74
CA ASN A 725 -15.28 -32.24 21.12
C ASN A 725 -16.29 -31.09 20.91
N GLY A 726 -15.84 -29.93 20.43
CA GLY A 726 -16.67 -28.73 20.29
C GLY A 726 -16.91 -27.98 21.60
N ASN A 727 -16.18 -28.31 22.68
CA ASN A 727 -16.26 -27.54 23.92
C ASN A 727 -15.36 -26.30 23.81
N ILE A 728 -15.88 -25.15 24.24
CA ILE A 728 -15.12 -23.91 24.27
C ILE A 728 -14.04 -23.98 25.37
N LEU A 729 -12.81 -23.60 25.01
CA LEU A 729 -11.66 -23.50 25.90
C LEU A 729 -11.39 -22.06 26.31
N GLN A 730 -11.60 -21.12 25.39
CA GLN A 730 -11.35 -19.70 25.62
C GLN A 730 -12.25 -18.86 24.70
N ASN A 731 -12.72 -17.72 25.20
CA ASN A 731 -13.42 -16.69 24.44
C ASN A 731 -12.80 -15.32 24.71
N GLU A 732 -12.48 -14.56 23.67
CA GLU A 732 -11.94 -13.20 23.72
C GLU A 732 -12.89 -12.24 23.00
N LYS A 733 -13.36 -11.17 23.65
CA LYS A 733 -14.16 -10.09 23.05
C LYS A 733 -13.39 -8.78 23.00
N TYR A 734 -13.54 -8.04 21.92
CA TYR A 734 -12.75 -6.83 21.64
C TYR A 734 -13.67 -5.63 21.40
N PHE A 735 -13.35 -4.50 22.01
CA PHE A 735 -14.13 -3.27 21.90
C PHE A 735 -13.23 -2.09 21.52
N TYR A 736 -13.68 -1.31 20.54
CA TYR A 736 -12.93 -0.20 19.95
C TYR A 736 -13.64 1.13 20.16
N SER A 737 -12.86 2.20 20.33
CA SER A 737 -13.36 3.58 20.39
C SER A 737 -13.26 4.28 19.04
N HIS A 738 -14.17 5.22 18.81
CA HIS A 738 -14.24 6.02 17.59
C HIS A 738 -14.33 7.50 17.95
N ASP A 739 -13.39 8.31 17.45
CA ASP A 739 -13.42 9.77 17.58
C ASP A 739 -14.00 10.39 16.31
N ASN A 740 -15.28 10.75 16.37
CA ASN A 740 -15.98 11.33 15.21
C ASN A 740 -15.54 12.76 14.86
N SER A 741 -14.63 13.37 15.64
CA SER A 741 -14.09 14.70 15.37
C SER A 741 -12.90 14.69 14.40
N GLN A 742 -12.20 13.57 14.26
CA GLN A 742 -10.98 13.47 13.44
C GLN A 742 -11.30 13.13 11.98
N LYS A 743 -11.82 14.14 11.27
CA LYS A 743 -12.25 14.02 9.88
C LYS A 743 -12.03 15.29 9.09
N THR A 744 -11.87 15.14 7.77
CA THR A 744 -11.81 16.26 6.83
C THR A 744 -12.97 16.22 5.85
N ARG A 745 -13.28 17.39 5.28
CA ARG A 745 -14.40 17.60 4.36
C ARG A 745 -13.91 17.46 2.92
N ALA A 746 -14.75 16.88 2.07
CA ALA A 746 -14.49 16.76 0.65
C ALA A 746 -15.78 16.93 -0.16
N VAL A 747 -15.66 17.47 -1.37
CA VAL A 747 -16.76 17.60 -2.33
C VAL A 747 -16.30 17.08 -3.68
N HIS A 748 -17.05 16.13 -4.22
CA HIS A 748 -16.92 15.74 -5.62
C HIS A 748 -17.88 16.58 -6.45
N ASN A 749 -17.35 17.44 -7.30
CA ASN A 749 -18.08 18.33 -8.18
C ASN A 749 -17.74 18.06 -9.64
N GLU A 750 -18.75 18.00 -10.50
CA GLU A 750 -18.59 17.90 -11.95
C GLU A 750 -19.63 18.78 -12.62
N SER A 751 -19.21 19.57 -13.59
CA SER A 751 -20.10 20.25 -14.52
C SER A 751 -19.80 19.78 -15.94
N PHE A 752 -20.84 19.46 -16.70
CA PHE A 752 -20.71 18.94 -18.05
C PHE A 752 -21.77 19.55 -18.97
N PHE A 753 -21.51 19.59 -20.28
CA PHE A 753 -22.52 20.07 -21.22
C PHE A 753 -23.65 19.04 -21.33
N ALA A 754 -24.87 19.45 -20.97
CA ALA A 754 -26.05 18.60 -21.11
C ALA A 754 -26.69 18.73 -22.51
N CYS A 755 -26.45 19.85 -23.22
CA CYS A 755 -26.94 20.12 -24.57
C CYS A 755 -25.97 21.10 -25.28
N PRO A 756 -25.38 20.77 -26.45
CA PRO A 756 -24.52 21.69 -27.18
C PRO A 756 -25.37 22.70 -27.99
N THR A 757 -25.54 23.92 -27.49
CA THR A 757 -26.13 25.00 -28.28
C THR A 757 -25.04 25.75 -29.04
N ILE A 758 -25.00 25.64 -30.37
CA ILE A 758 -24.28 26.60 -31.22
C ILE A 758 -25.27 27.72 -31.52
N LEU A 759 -25.24 28.81 -30.77
CA LEU A 759 -25.89 30.06 -31.17
C LEU A 759 -24.90 31.21 -31.09
N PRO A 760 -24.90 32.12 -32.08
CA PRO A 760 -24.12 33.35 -32.00
C PRO A 760 -24.84 34.32 -31.04
N GLY A 761 -24.31 34.44 -29.82
CA GLY A 761 -24.80 35.37 -28.81
C GLY A 761 -24.53 34.85 -27.39
N ASN A 762 -24.20 35.75 -26.47
CA ASN A 762 -23.83 35.50 -25.06
C ASN A 762 -24.99 34.90 -24.22
N LEU A 763 -25.55 33.75 -24.59
CA LEU A 763 -26.42 32.97 -23.71
C LEU A 763 -25.56 32.11 -22.78
N PRO A 764 -25.90 31.98 -21.48
CA PRO A 764 -25.14 31.15 -20.56
C PRO A 764 -25.19 29.69 -21.03
N LEU A 765 -24.00 29.11 -21.25
CA LEU A 765 -23.80 27.69 -21.56
C LEU A 765 -24.57 26.81 -20.55
N GLN A 766 -25.48 25.97 -21.04
CA GLN A 766 -26.32 25.14 -20.17
C GLN A 766 -25.59 23.85 -19.78
N VAL A 767 -25.22 23.75 -18.51
CA VAL A 767 -24.46 22.63 -17.94
C VAL A 767 -25.32 21.73 -17.04
N GLY A 768 -25.11 20.42 -17.10
CA GLY A 768 -25.52 19.46 -16.07
C GLY A 768 -24.58 19.56 -14.87
N LEU A 769 -25.12 19.35 -13.66
CA LEU A 769 -24.40 19.52 -12.39
C LEU A 769 -24.43 18.21 -11.59
N LYS A 770 -23.25 17.75 -11.16
CA LYS A 770 -23.07 16.69 -10.16
C LYS A 770 -22.27 17.24 -8.99
N GLY A 771 -22.68 16.91 -7.77
CA GLY A 771 -22.13 17.53 -6.57
C GLY A 771 -22.45 16.72 -5.33
N THR A 772 -21.44 16.10 -4.74
CA THR A 772 -21.61 15.22 -3.57
C THR A 772 -20.62 15.61 -2.48
N ALA A 773 -21.14 15.88 -1.29
CA ALA A 773 -20.37 16.09 -0.08
C ALA A 773 -20.09 14.74 0.61
N TYR A 774 -18.87 14.56 1.09
CA TYR A 774 -18.46 13.42 1.89
C TYR A 774 -17.34 13.80 2.87
N GLU A 775 -17.02 12.91 3.80
CA GLU A 775 -15.97 13.11 4.80
C GLU A 775 -14.90 12.01 4.68
N ILE A 776 -13.68 12.30 5.13
CA ILE A 776 -12.56 11.36 5.17
C ILE A 776 -11.98 11.37 6.58
N TYR A 777 -11.97 10.21 7.25
CA TYR A 777 -11.50 10.04 8.62
C TYR A 777 -9.98 9.84 8.69
N PHE A 778 -9.38 10.38 9.75
CA PHE A 778 -8.01 10.11 10.15
C PHE A 778 -8.01 9.74 11.64
N ALA A 779 -7.57 8.52 11.98
CA ALA A 779 -7.39 8.02 13.36
C ALA A 779 -8.62 7.97 14.30
N ASP A 780 -9.33 6.84 14.29
CA ASP A 780 -10.56 6.66 15.07
C ASP A 780 -10.94 5.18 15.31
N ASN A 781 -9.97 4.30 15.55
CA ASN A 781 -10.25 2.88 15.80
C ASN A 781 -9.28 2.21 16.81
N ASN A 782 -9.19 2.77 18.02
CA ASN A 782 -8.29 2.24 19.06
C ASN A 782 -8.97 1.15 19.89
N LEU A 783 -8.28 0.04 20.17
CA LEU A 783 -8.77 -1.00 21.08
C LEU A 783 -8.79 -0.44 22.52
N ILE A 784 -9.97 -0.35 23.13
CA ILE A 784 -10.16 0.20 24.49
C ILE A 784 -10.48 -0.86 25.53
N ARG A 785 -10.94 -2.05 25.13
CA ARG A 785 -11.29 -3.11 26.08
C ARG A 785 -11.17 -4.48 25.44
N LYS A 786 -10.59 -5.43 26.17
CA LYS A 786 -10.55 -6.85 25.85
C LYS A 786 -11.07 -7.66 27.05
N GLU A 787 -12.08 -8.47 26.82
CA GLU A 787 -12.57 -9.45 27.80
C GLU A 787 -12.09 -10.84 27.41
N THR A 788 -11.52 -11.60 28.34
CA THR A 788 -11.09 -12.98 28.12
C THR A 788 -11.76 -13.90 29.12
N LYS A 789 -12.47 -14.91 28.64
CA LYS A 789 -13.07 -15.96 29.45
C LYS A 789 -12.45 -17.32 29.11
N SER A 790 -11.72 -17.89 30.05
CA SER A 790 -11.08 -19.20 29.92
C SER A 790 -11.85 -20.26 30.69
N TYR A 791 -12.07 -21.41 30.07
CA TYR A 791 -12.84 -22.52 30.61
C TYR A 791 -11.87 -23.61 31.05
N THR A 792 -11.69 -23.75 32.35
CA THR A 792 -10.77 -24.74 32.95
C THR A 792 -11.55 -25.82 33.69
N ASN A 793 -10.90 -26.96 33.98
CA ASN A 793 -11.50 -28.01 34.80
C ASN A 793 -11.87 -27.52 36.22
N SER A 794 -11.23 -26.46 36.70
CA SER A 794 -11.48 -25.80 37.99
C SER A 794 -12.55 -24.71 37.95
N GLY A 795 -13.17 -24.45 36.80
CA GLY A 795 -14.17 -23.39 36.61
C GLY A 795 -13.79 -22.35 35.55
N ASN A 796 -14.61 -21.30 35.45
CA ASN A 796 -14.40 -20.23 34.48
C ASN A 796 -13.54 -19.11 35.08
N ILE A 797 -12.56 -18.66 34.32
CA ILE A 797 -11.68 -17.56 34.68
C ILE A 797 -12.02 -16.38 33.74
N ASN A 798 -12.34 -15.22 34.31
CA ASN A 798 -12.60 -14.01 33.53
C ASN A 798 -11.48 -13.00 33.78
N GLU A 799 -10.84 -12.53 32.70
CA GLU A 799 -9.90 -11.41 32.71
C GLU A 799 -10.49 -10.26 31.92
N ILE A 800 -10.30 -9.03 32.40
CA ILE A 800 -10.69 -7.81 31.69
C ILE A 800 -9.45 -6.94 31.59
N GLU A 801 -9.16 -6.46 30.39
CA GLU A 801 -8.11 -5.50 30.09
C GLU A 801 -8.73 -4.24 29.47
N GLU A 802 -8.54 -3.08 30.09
CA GLU A 802 -9.03 -1.79 29.62
C GLU A 802 -7.85 -0.87 29.30
N LEU A 803 -7.91 -0.24 28.14
CA LEU A 803 -6.86 0.61 27.58
C LEU A 803 -7.39 2.02 27.40
N THR A 804 -6.61 3.02 27.80
CA THR A 804 -6.91 4.43 27.52
C THR A 804 -5.79 5.06 26.72
N TYR A 805 -6.12 6.07 25.91
CA TYR A 805 -5.18 6.76 25.04
C TYR A 805 -5.25 8.26 25.29
N VAL A 806 -4.14 8.95 25.05
CA VAL A 806 -4.06 10.40 25.01
C VAL A 806 -3.64 10.83 23.60
N SER A 807 -4.41 11.74 23.02
CA SER A 807 -4.02 12.38 21.76
C SER A 807 -3.04 13.51 22.05
N ASN A 808 -1.93 13.55 21.32
CA ASN A 808 -0.95 14.61 21.45
C ASN A 808 -0.23 14.83 20.12
N GLY A 809 -0.25 16.05 19.60
CA GLY A 809 0.42 16.39 18.35
C GLY A 809 -0.52 16.38 17.14
N ASN A 810 0.04 16.05 15.97
CA ASN A 810 -0.64 16.23 14.70
C ASN A 810 -1.55 15.04 14.36
N PHE A 811 -2.80 15.34 14.02
CA PHE A 811 -3.62 14.64 13.02
C PHE A 811 -3.61 13.11 13.03
N GLY A 812 -3.71 12.50 14.22
CA GLY A 812 -3.97 11.07 14.39
C GLY A 812 -3.09 10.35 15.42
N ASP A 813 -2.10 11.05 16.00
CA ASP A 813 -1.25 10.49 17.05
C ASP A 813 -2.06 10.11 18.30
N ASN A 814 -1.99 8.84 18.69
CA ASN A 814 -2.66 8.28 19.85
C ASN A 814 -1.67 7.47 20.70
N PHE A 815 -1.35 7.97 21.89
CA PHE A 815 -0.40 7.34 22.80
C PHE A 815 -1.14 6.56 23.89
N LEU A 816 -0.76 5.30 24.09
CA LEU A 816 -1.34 4.47 25.15
C LEU A 816 -1.02 5.07 26.52
N LYS A 817 -2.04 5.43 27.30
CA LYS A 817 -1.90 6.12 28.59
C LYS A 817 -2.01 5.16 29.78
N THR A 818 -2.98 4.25 29.77
CA THR A 818 -3.13 3.26 30.84
C THR A 818 -3.54 1.89 30.32
N ILE A 819 -3.11 0.84 31.03
CA ILE A 819 -3.68 -0.51 30.95
C ILE A 819 -4.19 -0.88 32.35
N ASN A 820 -5.48 -1.17 32.48
CA ASN A 820 -6.09 -1.75 33.68
C ASN A 820 -6.42 -3.21 33.39
N LYS A 821 -5.82 -4.14 34.11
CA LYS A 821 -6.08 -5.57 33.98
C LYS A 821 -6.61 -6.15 35.28
N VAL A 822 -7.73 -6.87 35.23
CA VAL A 822 -8.14 -7.79 36.29
C VAL A 822 -7.73 -9.19 35.85
N SER A 823 -6.81 -9.82 36.58
CA SER A 823 -6.28 -11.15 36.27
C SER A 823 -7.15 -12.26 36.86
N ALA A 824 -6.84 -13.49 36.43
CA ALA A 824 -7.48 -14.71 36.86
C ALA A 824 -7.62 -14.91 38.39
N ASP A 825 -6.65 -14.41 39.15
CA ASP A 825 -6.58 -14.45 40.62
C ASP A 825 -7.33 -13.29 41.30
N LEU A 826 -8.19 -12.58 40.55
CA LEU A 826 -8.96 -11.41 40.98
C LEU A 826 -8.10 -10.23 41.47
N GLN A 827 -6.82 -10.20 41.10
CA GLN A 827 -5.94 -9.08 41.38
C GLN A 827 -6.11 -8.01 40.30
N ALA A 828 -6.13 -6.74 40.71
CA ALA A 828 -6.16 -5.61 39.80
C ALA A 828 -4.73 -5.12 39.56
N TYR A 829 -4.28 -5.16 38.31
CA TYR A 829 -3.03 -4.58 37.85
C TYR A 829 -3.33 -3.32 37.05
N ASN A 830 -2.67 -2.21 37.37
CA ASN A 830 -2.72 -0.97 36.57
C ASN A 830 -1.31 -0.63 36.10
N SER A 831 -1.16 -0.30 34.83
CA SER A 831 0.05 0.30 34.26
C SER A 831 -0.30 1.67 33.71
N THR A 832 0.46 2.70 34.10
CA THR A 832 0.32 4.07 33.59
C THR A 832 1.60 4.48 32.89
N PHE A 833 1.48 5.02 31.68
CA PHE A 833 2.60 5.47 30.86
C PHE A 833 2.64 6.99 30.77
N MET A 834 3.83 7.56 30.88
CA MET A 834 4.04 9.00 30.75
C MET A 834 5.11 9.29 29.69
N TYR A 835 4.87 10.33 28.91
CA TYR A 835 5.63 10.74 27.74
C TYR A 835 6.19 12.15 27.94
N PRO A 836 7.08 12.66 27.07
CA PRO A 836 7.68 13.98 27.25
C PRO A 836 6.66 15.11 27.41
N PHE A 837 5.50 15.05 26.76
CA PHE A 837 4.43 16.05 26.89
C PHE A 837 3.68 16.03 28.22
N ASP A 838 3.87 15.00 29.06
CA ASP A 838 3.36 14.97 30.44
C ASP A 838 4.27 15.75 31.41
N PHE A 839 5.42 16.25 30.93
CA PHE A 839 6.43 16.96 31.71
C PHE A 839 6.79 18.30 31.08
N ASN A 840 7.27 19.24 31.90
CA ASN A 840 7.64 20.60 31.47
C ASN A 840 9.15 20.89 31.65
N GLN A 841 10.01 19.86 31.62
CA GLN A 841 11.46 20.07 31.75
C GLN A 841 12.07 20.42 30.40
N THR A 842 13.19 21.17 30.40
CA THR A 842 13.87 21.63 29.17
C THR A 842 14.20 20.48 28.21
N ASN A 843 14.71 19.35 28.72
CA ASN A 843 15.06 18.19 27.90
C ASN A 843 13.83 17.51 27.29
N ASP A 844 12.70 17.50 28.01
CA ASP A 844 11.44 16.92 27.54
C ASP A 844 10.86 17.76 26.38
N ILE A 845 10.97 19.09 26.46
CA ILE A 845 10.61 20.01 25.36
C ILE A 845 11.52 19.81 24.14
N LEU A 846 12.82 19.60 24.35
CA LEU A 846 13.76 19.32 23.26
C LEU A 846 13.45 18.00 22.54
N LEU A 847 13.04 16.97 23.28
CA LEU A 847 12.55 15.71 22.73
C LEU A 847 11.32 15.95 21.84
N LEU A 848 10.33 16.70 22.33
CA LEU A 848 9.11 17.04 21.57
C LEU A 848 9.41 17.83 20.28
N ASN A 849 10.31 18.81 20.34
CA ASN A 849 10.72 19.58 19.17
C ASN A 849 11.36 18.72 18.06
N ARG A 850 11.90 17.56 18.42
CA ARG A 850 12.48 16.56 17.51
C ARG A 850 11.52 15.41 17.18
N ARG A 851 10.29 15.44 17.72
CA ARG A 851 9.31 14.35 17.66
C ARG A 851 9.86 13.03 18.21
N GLU A 852 10.72 13.11 19.21
CA GLU A 852 11.18 11.96 19.99
C GLU A 852 10.22 11.80 21.18
N ILE A 853 9.28 10.87 21.12
CA ILE A 853 8.20 10.70 22.12
C ILE A 853 8.30 9.33 22.81
N PRO A 854 9.44 9.00 23.46
CA PRO A 854 9.59 7.73 24.17
C PRO A 854 8.74 7.70 25.45
N ILE A 855 8.46 6.52 25.98
CA ILE A 855 7.94 6.39 27.33
C ILE A 855 9.04 6.82 28.33
N LEU A 856 8.80 7.90 29.06
CA LEU A 856 9.73 8.43 30.07
C LEU A 856 9.47 7.85 31.46
N GLN A 857 8.23 7.48 31.77
CA GLN A 857 7.90 6.88 33.06
C GLN A 857 6.81 5.82 32.92
N THR A 858 6.97 4.69 33.61
CA THR A 858 5.97 3.63 33.74
C THR A 858 5.72 3.36 35.21
N ILE A 859 4.47 3.51 35.65
CA ILE A 859 4.04 3.19 37.01
C ILE A 859 3.15 1.95 36.95
N LYS A 860 3.56 0.87 37.62
CA LYS A 860 2.76 -0.34 37.77
C LYS A 860 2.20 -0.41 39.19
N LYS A 861 0.92 -0.74 39.32
CA LYS A 861 0.23 -0.94 40.61
C LYS A 861 -0.44 -2.30 40.65
N LYS A 862 -0.45 -2.93 41.83
CA LYS A 862 -1.25 -4.12 42.17
C LYS A 862 -2.20 -3.75 43.31
N ASN A 863 -3.51 -3.90 43.10
CA ASN A 863 -4.57 -3.48 44.03
C ASN A 863 -4.36 -2.05 44.56
N ASN A 864 -4.11 -1.11 43.65
CA ASN A 864 -3.80 0.31 43.93
C ASN A 864 -2.48 0.59 44.67
N ILE A 865 -1.69 -0.43 45.01
CA ILE A 865 -0.36 -0.28 45.61
C ILE A 865 0.68 -0.25 44.48
N GLU A 866 1.51 0.78 44.41
CA GLU A 866 2.62 0.89 43.45
C GLU A 866 3.63 -0.24 43.68
N ILE A 867 3.82 -1.09 42.67
CA ILE A 867 4.74 -2.23 42.70
C ILE A 867 6.09 -1.93 42.06
N GLU A 868 6.07 -1.07 41.04
CA GLU A 868 7.23 -0.71 40.24
C GLU A 868 7.01 0.67 39.63
N ASN A 869 8.04 1.50 39.68
CA ASN A 869 8.06 2.79 39.03
C ASN A 869 9.40 2.97 38.33
N THR A 870 9.35 2.94 37.01
CA THR A 870 10.52 3.04 36.13
C THR A 870 10.52 4.41 35.47
N LYS A 871 11.60 5.18 35.60
CA LYS A 871 11.76 6.52 35.02
C LYS A 871 13.07 6.66 34.26
N ILE A 872 13.00 7.06 33.01
CA ILE A 872 14.13 7.39 32.14
C ILE A 872 14.28 8.90 32.06
N ILE A 873 15.48 9.41 32.39
CA ILE A 873 15.81 10.83 32.33
C ILE A 873 16.81 11.05 31.20
N TYR A 874 16.49 11.96 30.29
CA TYR A 874 17.37 12.37 29.21
C TYR A 874 18.26 13.53 29.65
N GLY A 875 19.49 13.54 29.13
CA GLY A 875 20.47 14.59 29.35
C GLY A 875 21.17 14.97 28.05
N ASN A 876 21.61 16.22 27.95
CA ASN A 876 22.47 16.66 26.85
C ASN A 876 23.91 16.22 27.15
N LEU A 877 24.32 15.10 26.56
CA LEU A 877 25.55 14.39 26.86
C LEU A 877 26.55 14.52 25.71
N MET A 878 27.82 14.76 26.05
CA MET A 878 28.91 14.76 25.08
C MET A 878 29.20 13.35 24.59
N THR A 879 29.23 13.18 23.27
CA THR A 879 29.66 11.95 22.61
C THR A 879 31.14 12.00 22.28
N PHE A 880 31.78 10.83 22.18
CA PHE A 880 33.21 10.71 21.94
C PHE A 880 33.54 10.00 20.62
N ASN A 881 34.54 10.49 19.90
CA ASN A 881 35.10 9.84 18.73
C ASN A 881 35.88 8.57 19.12
N SER A 882 36.22 7.73 18.13
CA SER A 882 37.01 6.51 18.34
C SER A 882 38.39 6.76 18.93
N ASN A 883 38.95 7.95 18.72
CA ASN A 883 40.21 8.42 19.33
C ASN A 883 40.03 9.07 20.71
N GLY A 884 38.82 9.02 21.29
CA GLY A 884 38.49 9.58 22.60
C GLY A 884 38.28 11.10 22.62
N SER A 885 38.35 11.80 21.47
CA SER A 885 38.08 13.24 21.43
C SER A 885 36.59 13.55 21.53
N ASN A 886 36.26 14.73 22.06
CA ASN A 886 34.89 15.24 22.06
C ASN A 886 34.36 15.32 20.62
N ASN A 887 33.16 14.81 20.38
CA ASN A 887 32.48 14.88 19.10
C ASN A 887 31.40 15.98 19.13
N GLU A 888 30.24 15.66 19.69
CA GLU A 888 29.14 16.62 19.82
C GLU A 888 28.24 16.28 21.01
N ASN A 889 27.49 17.26 21.49
CA ASN A 889 26.47 17.05 22.50
C ASN A 889 25.19 16.51 21.86
N ARG A 890 24.66 15.41 22.40
CA ARG A 890 23.40 14.78 21.97
C ARG A 890 22.48 14.58 23.15
N LEU A 891 21.18 14.68 22.88
CA LEU A 891 20.14 14.36 23.86
C LEU A 891 19.98 12.84 23.92
N LEU A 892 20.40 12.23 25.02
CA LEU A 892 20.48 10.77 25.18
C LEU A 892 19.97 10.36 26.57
N PRO A 893 19.54 9.10 26.76
CA PRO A 893 19.26 8.58 28.09
C PRO A 893 20.47 8.76 29.00
N ASN A 894 20.31 9.50 30.10
CA ASN A 894 21.36 9.72 31.09
C ASN A 894 21.15 8.78 32.27
N ARG A 895 19.90 8.61 32.70
CA ARG A 895 19.58 7.92 33.94
C ARG A 895 18.36 7.04 33.78
N ASN A 896 18.42 5.81 34.29
CA ASN A 896 17.26 4.94 34.45
C ASN A 896 17.07 4.65 35.94
N GLN A 897 15.91 5.02 36.48
CA GLN A 897 15.55 4.86 37.89
C GLN A 897 14.43 3.82 38.01
N ILE A 898 14.63 2.79 38.81
CA ILE A 898 13.61 1.78 39.11
C ILE A 898 13.38 1.76 40.61
N LYS A 899 12.12 1.92 41.04
CA LYS A 899 11.70 1.82 42.45
C LYS A 899 10.71 0.67 42.61
N THR A 900 10.96 -0.25 43.55
CA THR A 900 10.13 -1.44 43.85
C THR A 900 9.55 -1.43 45.27
N ILE A 901 8.58 -2.31 45.58
CA ILE A 901 7.96 -2.43 46.92
C ILE A 901 8.92 -2.88 48.01
N ASP A 902 9.73 -3.91 47.76
CA ASP A 902 10.35 -4.69 48.85
C ASP A 902 11.58 -4.04 49.51
N ASN A 903 11.95 -2.84 49.07
CA ASN A 903 12.82 -1.90 49.74
C ASN A 903 12.73 -0.59 48.93
N ASN A 904 13.05 0.56 49.52
CA ASN A 904 13.38 1.78 48.76
C ASN A 904 14.67 1.61 47.91
N ILE A 905 14.89 0.43 47.31
CA ILE A 905 15.91 0.19 46.30
C ILE A 905 15.51 1.03 45.11
N ILE A 906 16.23 2.14 44.97
CA ILE A 906 16.31 2.90 43.74
C ILE A 906 17.48 2.28 43.01
N GLU A 907 17.21 1.32 42.11
CA GLU A 907 18.23 1.00 41.12
C GLU A 907 18.36 2.20 40.21
N ASN A 908 19.55 2.79 40.23
CA ASN A 908 19.85 3.96 39.45
C ASN A 908 21.02 3.64 38.55
N LEU A 909 20.74 3.40 37.27
CA LEU A 909 21.76 3.24 36.25
C LEU A 909 22.04 4.62 35.66
N ILE A 910 23.25 5.12 35.86
CA ILE A 910 23.72 6.40 35.31
C ILE A 910 24.67 6.09 34.18
N ILE A 911 24.35 6.57 32.98
CA ILE A 911 25.18 6.43 31.79
C ILE A 911 26.12 7.64 31.71
N ASP A 912 27.41 7.36 31.84
CA ASP A 912 28.46 8.38 31.93
C ASP A 912 28.95 8.82 30.55
N LYS A 913 29.07 7.88 29.60
CA LYS A 913 29.70 8.13 28.29
C LYS A 913 29.06 7.33 27.17
N TYR A 914 28.94 8.00 26.02
CA TYR A 914 28.54 7.43 24.74
C TYR A 914 29.60 7.68 23.69
N ASP A 915 29.72 6.79 22.72
CA ASP A 915 30.49 7.08 21.50
C ASP A 915 29.69 7.94 20.49
N LYS A 916 30.33 8.32 19.39
CA LYS A 916 29.71 9.05 18.27
C LYS A 916 28.58 8.29 17.56
N PHE A 917 28.44 6.99 17.83
CA PHE A 917 27.38 6.12 17.30
C PHE A 917 26.25 5.88 18.32
N ASN A 918 26.33 6.53 19.49
CA ASN A 918 25.42 6.39 20.63
C ASN A 918 25.45 5.01 21.30
N ASN A 919 26.53 4.25 21.13
CA ASN A 919 26.79 3.08 21.94
C ASN A 919 27.21 3.50 23.35
N VAL A 920 26.74 2.79 24.36
CA VAL A 920 27.14 3.05 25.76
C VAL A 920 28.58 2.58 25.96
N LEU A 921 29.47 3.51 26.32
CA LEU A 921 30.88 3.24 26.62
C LEU A 921 31.13 3.04 28.12
N LYS A 922 30.37 3.74 28.97
CA LYS A 922 30.53 3.69 30.42
C LYS A 922 29.21 4.01 31.12
N TYR A 923 28.89 3.23 32.14
CA TYR A 923 27.79 3.50 33.06
C TYR A 923 28.12 2.97 34.47
N HIS A 924 27.38 3.43 35.48
CA HIS A 924 27.50 2.94 36.85
C HIS A 924 26.15 2.83 37.55
N THR A 925 26.11 2.02 38.61
CA THR A 925 24.97 1.92 39.51
C THR A 925 25.16 2.81 40.75
N ILE A 926 24.10 3.02 41.55
CA ILE A 926 24.19 3.77 42.81
C ILE A 926 25.18 3.17 43.82
N SER A 927 25.45 1.86 43.71
CA SER A 927 26.46 1.16 44.50
C SER A 927 27.89 1.43 44.01
N ASN A 928 28.08 2.36 43.07
CA ASN A 928 29.35 2.71 42.44
C ASN A 928 30.04 1.54 41.72
N VAL A 929 29.28 0.56 41.25
CA VAL A 929 29.80 -0.48 40.36
C VAL A 929 29.82 0.08 38.94
N PHE A 930 31.00 0.20 38.36
CA PHE A 930 31.20 0.73 37.01
C PHE A 930 31.24 -0.40 35.99
N THR A 931 30.57 -0.19 34.87
CA THR A 931 30.72 -1.00 33.67
C THR A 931 31.31 -0.16 32.55
N ARG A 932 32.34 -0.69 31.89
CA ARG A 932 32.92 -0.11 30.67
C ARG A 932 32.80 -1.10 29.53
N ILE A 933 32.45 -0.60 28.36
CA ILE A 933 32.29 -1.39 27.15
C ILE A 933 33.15 -0.78 26.06
N PHE A 934 34.03 -1.59 25.48
CA PHE A 934 34.81 -1.24 24.30
C PHE A 934 34.22 -1.95 23.09
N TYR A 935 34.16 -1.24 21.98
CA TYR A 935 33.63 -1.73 20.71
C TYR A 935 34.75 -1.95 19.71
N GLY A 936 34.55 -2.91 18.80
CA GLY A 936 35.41 -3.22 17.66
C GLY A 936 34.58 -3.49 16.43
N TYR A 937 35.19 -4.06 15.38
CA TYR A 937 34.54 -4.30 14.08
C TYR A 937 33.95 -3.00 13.49
N ASN A 938 34.76 -1.92 13.47
CA ASN A 938 34.35 -0.54 13.15
C ASN A 938 33.28 0.00 14.11
N ASP A 939 33.51 -0.17 15.42
CA ASP A 939 32.64 0.27 16.52
C ASP A 939 31.20 -0.31 16.47
N LYS A 940 31.02 -1.47 15.83
CA LYS A 940 29.71 -2.12 15.62
C LYS A 940 29.33 -3.11 16.72
N HIS A 941 30.32 -3.76 17.34
CA HIS A 941 30.08 -4.83 18.31
C HIS A 941 30.98 -4.68 19.54
N PRO A 942 30.48 -4.99 20.75
CA PRO A 942 31.31 -4.98 21.95
C PRO A 942 32.42 -6.03 21.79
N ILE A 943 33.64 -5.73 22.22
CA ILE A 943 34.78 -6.68 22.19
C ILE A 943 35.32 -6.95 23.58
N LEU A 944 35.06 -6.05 24.53
CA LEU A 944 35.46 -6.14 25.92
C LEU A 944 34.45 -5.42 26.80
N LYS A 945 33.95 -6.10 27.82
CA LYS A 945 33.17 -5.56 28.93
C LYS A 945 33.99 -5.71 30.23
N ILE A 946 34.12 -4.61 30.98
CA ILE A 946 34.84 -4.55 32.25
C ILE A 946 33.86 -4.12 33.33
N GLU A 947 33.72 -4.90 34.40
CA GLU A 947 32.86 -4.61 35.54
C GLU A 947 33.66 -4.59 36.84
N GLY A 948 33.48 -3.55 37.67
CA GLY A 948 34.16 -3.40 38.96
C GLY A 948 34.33 -1.93 39.37
N ASP A 949 35.42 -1.62 40.05
CA ASP A 949 35.74 -0.27 40.50
C ASP A 949 36.05 0.69 39.34
N ASN A 950 35.86 1.99 39.56
CA ASN A 950 36.13 3.01 38.56
C ASN A 950 37.62 3.07 38.18
N LEU A 951 37.93 2.86 36.91
CA LEU A 951 39.28 3.07 36.36
C LEU A 951 39.59 4.57 36.25
N ILE A 952 40.65 5.04 36.91
CA ILE A 952 41.07 6.45 36.98
C ILE A 952 42.18 6.78 35.95
N ASP A 953 43.12 5.87 35.67
CA ASP A 953 44.13 5.97 34.61
C ASP A 953 43.99 4.79 33.63
N GLU A 954 43.87 5.10 32.35
CA GLU A 954 43.49 4.16 31.29
C GLU A 954 44.53 4.09 30.17
N THR A 955 45.68 4.75 30.31
CA THR A 955 46.64 4.91 29.20
C THR A 955 47.15 3.56 28.71
N SER A 956 47.54 2.68 29.65
CA SER A 956 48.01 1.32 29.36
C SER A 956 46.89 0.41 28.84
N LEU A 957 45.67 0.56 29.35
CA LEU A 957 44.51 -0.20 28.89
C LEU A 957 44.12 0.19 27.45
N THR A 958 44.16 1.47 27.13
CA THR A 958 43.81 2.00 25.80
C THR A 958 44.70 1.39 24.71
N ASN A 959 46.01 1.33 24.95
CA ASN A 959 46.94 0.70 24.00
C ASN A 959 46.64 -0.78 23.78
N LEU A 960 46.33 -1.53 24.86
CA LEU A 960 45.97 -2.95 24.76
C LEU A 960 44.64 -3.15 24.02
N VAL A 961 43.66 -2.27 24.24
CA VAL A 961 42.37 -2.32 23.52
C VAL A 961 42.55 -2.01 22.03
N GLU A 962 43.40 -1.06 21.66
CA GLU A 962 43.71 -0.81 20.24
C GLU A 962 44.41 -2.01 19.58
N GLN A 963 45.35 -2.65 20.28
CA GLN A 963 45.92 -3.92 19.81
C GLN A 963 44.86 -5.02 19.71
N LEU A 964 43.92 -5.09 20.66
CA LEU A 964 42.80 -6.03 20.64
C LEU A 964 41.96 -5.84 19.38
N LYS A 965 41.60 -4.59 19.04
CA LYS A 965 40.84 -4.22 17.83
C LYS A 965 41.55 -4.67 16.55
N LEU A 966 42.87 -4.49 16.46
CA LEU A 966 43.66 -4.87 15.29
C LEU A 966 43.81 -6.39 15.12
N ASN A 967 43.68 -7.18 16.20
CA ASN A 967 43.93 -8.62 16.21
C ASN A 967 42.66 -9.47 16.38
N LEU A 968 41.47 -8.91 16.16
CA LEU A 968 40.18 -9.64 16.29
C LEU A 968 40.09 -10.90 15.43
N ASN A 969 40.86 -10.98 14.33
CA ASN A 969 40.89 -12.12 13.41
C ASN A 969 42.10 -13.05 13.63
N ASN A 970 43.01 -12.75 14.56
CA ASN A 970 44.21 -13.55 14.84
C ASN A 970 44.14 -14.13 16.26
N GLN A 971 43.73 -15.39 16.37
CA GLN A 971 43.43 -16.04 17.65
C GLN A 971 44.60 -16.07 18.63
N THR A 972 45.83 -16.27 18.14
CA THR A 972 47.03 -16.35 18.97
C THR A 972 47.34 -15.00 19.60
N ASN A 973 47.36 -13.94 18.79
CA ASN A 973 47.62 -12.58 19.27
C ASN A 973 46.48 -12.10 20.18
N LEU A 974 45.22 -12.39 19.80
CA LEU A 974 44.04 -12.04 20.57
C LEU A 974 44.10 -12.60 21.99
N THR A 975 44.40 -13.89 22.13
CA THR A 975 44.47 -14.57 23.43
C THR A 975 45.57 -13.98 24.31
N SER A 976 46.73 -13.66 23.72
CA SER A 976 47.84 -12.99 24.42
C SER A 976 47.42 -11.62 24.97
N ILE A 977 46.78 -10.79 24.15
CA ILE A 977 46.32 -9.45 24.56
C ILE A 977 45.24 -9.54 25.65
N GLN A 978 44.27 -10.45 25.51
CA GLN A 978 43.25 -10.69 26.54
C GLN A 978 43.87 -11.08 27.89
N ASN A 979 44.91 -11.93 27.89
CA ASN A 979 45.62 -12.31 29.11
C ASN A 979 46.38 -11.12 29.71
N GLN A 980 46.99 -10.26 28.90
CA GLN A 980 47.64 -9.04 29.38
C GLN A 980 46.64 -8.08 30.04
N ILE A 981 45.44 -7.92 29.47
CA ILE A 981 44.37 -7.11 30.07
C ILE A 981 43.90 -7.72 31.40
N LYS A 982 43.78 -9.06 31.49
CA LYS A 982 43.42 -9.75 32.74
C LYS A 982 44.46 -9.58 33.84
N VAL A 983 45.74 -9.58 33.48
CA VAL A 983 46.84 -9.30 34.44
C VAL A 983 46.83 -7.83 34.87
N LEU A 984 46.48 -6.91 33.96
CA LEU A 984 46.38 -5.48 34.26
C LEU A 984 45.22 -5.17 35.22
N LEU A 985 44.12 -5.91 35.13
CA LEU A 985 42.87 -5.69 35.88
C LEU A 985 42.43 -6.95 36.64
N PRO A 986 43.19 -7.40 37.66
CA PRO A 986 42.93 -8.68 38.34
C PRO A 986 41.66 -8.66 39.20
N GLU A 987 41.27 -7.50 39.71
CA GLU A 987 40.09 -7.31 40.58
C GLU A 987 38.81 -7.00 39.78
N HIS A 988 38.90 -6.93 38.45
CA HIS A 988 37.76 -6.64 37.58
C HIS A 988 37.22 -7.89 36.91
N SER A 989 35.90 -7.93 36.74
CA SER A 989 35.23 -8.95 35.95
C SER A 989 35.32 -8.58 34.46
N LEU A 990 35.98 -9.42 33.67
CA LEU A 990 36.25 -9.18 32.26
C LEU A 990 35.48 -10.17 31.39
N THR A 991 34.70 -9.67 30.43
CA THR A 991 34.09 -10.50 29.39
C THR A 991 34.57 -10.05 28.02
N PHE A 992 35.13 -10.96 27.24
CA PHE A 992 35.57 -10.67 25.87
C PHE A 992 34.64 -11.30 24.86
N TYR A 993 34.49 -10.64 23.71
CA TYR A 993 33.63 -11.10 22.64
C TYR A 993 34.34 -11.02 21.29
N THR A 994 34.12 -12.01 20.44
CA THR A 994 34.41 -11.93 19.01
C THR A 994 33.15 -12.12 18.21
N PHE A 995 33.13 -11.58 17.00
CA PHE A 995 31.96 -11.55 16.13
C PHE A 995 32.35 -11.96 14.72
N ASN A 996 31.44 -12.66 14.06
CA ASN A 996 31.30 -12.60 12.62
C ASN A 996 30.34 -11.45 12.34
N SER A 997 30.79 -10.44 11.58
CA SER A 997 30.03 -9.21 11.34
C SER A 997 28.65 -9.41 10.69
N GLU A 998 28.39 -10.59 10.14
CA GLU A 998 27.14 -10.91 9.43
C GLU A 998 26.22 -11.84 10.24
N PHE A 999 26.80 -12.77 11.01
CA PHE A 999 26.03 -13.83 11.71
C PHE A 999 25.90 -13.60 13.22
N GLY A 1000 26.79 -12.81 13.82
CA GLY A 1000 26.78 -12.50 15.25
C GLY A 1000 27.99 -13.03 16.00
N VAL A 1001 27.83 -13.26 17.30
CA VAL A 1001 28.90 -13.65 18.22
C VAL A 1001 29.55 -14.96 17.77
N THR A 1002 30.87 -15.00 17.64
CA THR A 1002 31.63 -16.23 17.36
C THR A 1002 32.27 -16.82 18.60
N SER A 1003 32.65 -15.98 19.57
CA SER A 1003 33.10 -16.47 20.87
C SER A 1003 32.81 -15.50 22.00
N ILE A 1004 32.59 -16.05 23.21
CA ILE A 1004 32.51 -15.30 24.47
C ILE A 1004 33.50 -15.91 25.45
N ARG A 1005 34.41 -15.10 25.98
CA ARG A 1005 35.27 -15.49 27.10
C ARG A 1005 34.76 -14.83 28.37
N LEU A 1006 34.23 -15.65 29.27
CA LEU A 1006 33.64 -15.22 30.54
C LEU A 1006 34.71 -14.87 31.59
N PRO A 1007 34.35 -14.15 32.67
CA PRO A 1007 35.29 -13.72 33.71
C PRO A 1007 36.06 -14.88 34.37
N ASN A 1008 35.37 -16.02 34.55
CA ASN A 1008 35.96 -17.26 35.08
C ASN A 1008 36.97 -17.94 34.13
N GLY A 1009 37.15 -17.41 32.91
CA GLY A 1009 38.10 -17.90 31.91
C GLY A 1009 37.53 -18.92 30.93
N THR A 1010 36.28 -19.36 31.11
CA THR A 1010 35.58 -20.26 30.19
C THR A 1010 35.36 -19.57 28.85
N ILE A 1011 35.57 -20.31 27.74
CA ILE A 1011 35.34 -19.82 26.38
C ILE A 1011 34.19 -20.62 25.78
N GLU A 1012 33.15 -19.90 25.37
CA GLU A 1012 32.05 -20.44 24.56
C GLU A 1012 32.29 -20.05 23.10
N THR A 1013 32.27 -21.02 22.18
CA THR A 1013 32.39 -20.79 20.73
C THR A 1013 31.06 -21.10 20.04
N TYR A 1014 30.63 -20.20 19.17
CA TYR A 1014 29.33 -20.19 18.50
C TYR A 1014 29.52 -20.45 17.01
N ASN A 1015 28.97 -21.57 16.53
CA ASN A 1015 29.13 -22.02 15.15
C ASN A 1015 27.85 -21.80 14.36
N TYR A 1016 27.96 -21.30 13.13
CA TYR A 1016 26.82 -21.00 12.26
C TYR A 1016 26.86 -21.85 10.99
N ASP A 1017 25.68 -22.08 10.39
CA ASP A 1017 25.59 -22.61 9.03
C ASP A 1017 25.75 -21.49 7.98
N SER A 1018 25.76 -21.85 6.70
CA SER A 1018 25.86 -20.88 5.59
C SER A 1018 24.65 -19.95 5.44
N LEU A 1019 23.56 -20.18 6.17
CA LEU A 1019 22.43 -19.25 6.26
C LEU A 1019 22.56 -18.28 7.44
N GLY A 1020 23.64 -18.36 8.21
CA GLY A 1020 23.87 -17.51 9.39
C GLY A 1020 23.09 -17.96 10.62
N ARG A 1021 22.66 -19.22 10.67
CA ARG A 1021 21.90 -19.76 11.80
C ARG A 1021 22.83 -20.53 12.74
N LEU A 1022 22.73 -20.26 14.04
CA LEU A 1022 23.54 -20.89 15.09
C LEU A 1022 23.30 -22.41 15.15
N THR A 1023 24.29 -23.23 14.82
CA THR A 1023 24.19 -24.70 14.83
C THR A 1023 24.65 -25.32 16.14
N LYS A 1024 25.70 -24.78 16.76
CA LYS A 1024 26.29 -25.31 18.00
C LYS A 1024 26.92 -24.21 18.83
N VAL A 1025 26.88 -24.41 20.15
CA VAL A 1025 27.71 -23.70 21.13
C VAL A 1025 28.56 -24.75 21.83
N ILE A 1026 29.88 -24.58 21.80
CA ILE A 1026 30.86 -25.51 22.38
C ILE A 1026 31.74 -24.80 23.40
N ASP A 1027 32.26 -25.55 24.38
CA ASP A 1027 33.25 -25.03 25.34
C ASP A 1027 34.69 -25.12 24.80
N GLN A 1028 35.66 -24.62 25.56
CA GLN A 1028 37.08 -24.67 25.20
C GLN A 1028 37.66 -26.08 24.98
N ASN A 1029 37.01 -27.13 25.50
CA ASN A 1029 37.43 -28.52 25.33
C ASN A 1029 36.73 -29.19 24.13
N GLY A 1030 35.94 -28.44 23.35
CA GLY A 1030 35.16 -28.96 22.24
C GLY A 1030 33.89 -29.69 22.66
N LYS A 1031 33.51 -29.65 23.95
CA LYS A 1031 32.26 -30.25 24.43
C LYS A 1031 31.09 -29.37 23.98
N THR A 1032 30.07 -30.00 23.39
CA THR A 1032 28.85 -29.28 23.01
C THR A 1032 28.07 -28.88 24.27
N LEU A 1033 27.92 -27.57 24.48
CA LEU A 1033 27.09 -26.99 25.53
C LEU A 1033 25.64 -26.92 25.09
N LYS A 1034 25.41 -26.50 23.84
CA LYS A 1034 24.10 -26.44 23.19
C LYS A 1034 24.23 -26.84 21.74
N SER A 1035 23.30 -27.64 21.24
CA SER A 1035 23.15 -27.93 19.81
C SER A 1035 21.79 -27.46 19.35
N TYR A 1036 21.75 -26.90 18.16
CA TYR A 1036 20.54 -26.38 17.55
C TYR A 1036 20.33 -27.12 16.23
N SER A 1037 19.21 -27.81 16.14
CA SER A 1037 18.64 -28.26 14.88
C SER A 1037 17.56 -27.27 14.48
N TYR A 1038 17.62 -26.80 13.24
CA TYR A 1038 16.58 -25.95 12.68
C TYR A 1038 15.56 -26.84 11.99
N GLU A 1039 14.55 -27.22 12.75
CA GLU A 1039 13.35 -27.85 12.21
C GLU A 1039 12.40 -26.78 11.71
N ILE A 1040 11.64 -27.12 10.68
CA ILE A 1040 10.63 -26.21 10.12
C ILE A 1040 9.53 -26.08 11.18
N LYS A 1041 9.18 -24.85 11.55
CA LYS A 1041 8.34 -24.57 12.72
C LYS A 1041 6.88 -25.05 12.50
N ASN A 1042 6.38 -25.79 13.50
CA ASN A 1042 5.00 -26.27 13.68
C ASN A 1042 3.95 -25.14 13.67
#